data_AF-A0A6P2TKM4-F1
#
_entry.id   AF-A0A6P2TKM4-F1
#
_cell.length_a   1.000
_cell.length_b   1.000
_cell.length_c   1.000
_cell.angle_alpha   90.00
_cell.angle_beta   90.00
_cell.angle_gamma   90.00
#
_symmetry.space_group_name_H-M   'P 1'
#
loop_
_entity.id
_entity.type
_entity.pdbx_description
1 polymer ?
#
loop_
_entity_poly.entity_id
_entity_poly.type
_entity_poly.pdbx_seq_one_letter_code
_entity_poly.pdbx_strand_id
1 'polypeptide(L)'
;MSTTASANDVAGLQANGTNTYEVTEPNVTVSLDNTDFDVQSGASLTLTGSSNTVTAESGAGGLNVDGNGNVISGANADGMQVNLNGSGNVLTMGGNGGVTDTGSGDTITIGTDSQAGLFGSQTTLDATQGGDLIYVESTSSGATINASNDRVQASQSIQLNGDGNQVGLSQSTLNLSGNNNTIGVGTGSEVVTSNGSLTEAADGSFVGTGNVNAGAVSLTGGVATVQLGNGNIATIGNVAAGTTFDYVDASGTTSSITLMDSDLQHVGGSLYDVTGPVTALMSNTIFDVQSGASLNLTGSSNTVIAESGAGGLNVNGTGNTISGANADGMQVDLNGSGNVLTMGGNGGVTDTGSGDTITIGTDSQAGLFGSQTTLDATQGGDLIYVESTSSGATINASNDRVQASQSIQLNGDGNQVGLSQSTLNLSGNNNTIGVGTGSEVVTSNGSLTEAADGSFVGTGNVNAGAVSLTGGVATVQLGNGNIATIDNVASGTTFDYVDASGATSAFTLVDTDLQHVGGSLYDVTGPVTALMSNTIFDVQSGASLNLTGSSNTVIAESGVGGLNVNGSGNVITGTSTNGMQVGLSGSGNVLTAGTNGGVTDTGAGDTITIGTNSQAGLFGSQTTLNAKQGGDLIYVESTSSGATVNASNDRVQAWQSFQLNGNGNEVGVSQSTLNLSGNNNTVGVGTGSEIVTSNGSLTDAANGTLVGTGNVDVSAVSLSGGVATVQLGNGNVATIGNVAAGTTFEHVDASGNGTWTVLQDSGLSSSVSATFDFGTGGGQQTINAVTGATGSEAGVVDFAPGITDNQLWFEQVGNNLQVDIIGTRDSLTVNGWFADAAAAQQFHTADGLMADSQVNQLVAAMASYSSANPGFNPATATGMPSDSTLQGAIASAWHH
;
A
#
# COMPACT_ATOMS: atom_id res chain seq x y z
N MET A 1 -31.25 7.97 45.86
CA MET A 1 -31.05 9.38 45.46
C MET A 1 -30.32 9.34 44.14
N SER A 2 -31.05 9.47 43.04
CA SER A 2 -30.52 9.74 41.70
C SER A 2 -31.08 11.11 41.33
N THR A 3 -30.21 12.10 41.18
CA THR A 3 -30.56 13.47 40.84
C THR A 3 -30.92 13.51 39.36
N THR A 4 -32.21 13.53 39.04
CA THR A 4 -32.70 14.07 37.76
C THR A 4 -32.29 15.54 37.75
N ALA A 5 -31.32 15.89 36.89
CA ALA A 5 -31.08 17.28 36.53
C ALA A 5 -32.42 17.90 36.10
N SER A 6 -32.74 19.08 36.61
CA SER A 6 -33.94 19.77 36.15
C SER A 6 -33.71 20.18 34.70
N ALA A 7 -34.74 20.21 33.86
CA ALA A 7 -34.60 20.65 32.46
C ALA A 7 -33.95 22.05 32.33
N ASN A 8 -33.91 22.83 33.41
CA ASN A 8 -33.22 24.13 33.49
C ASN A 8 -31.68 24.04 33.64
N ASP A 9 -31.10 22.85 33.78
CA ASP A 9 -29.64 22.64 33.90
C ASP A 9 -28.97 22.34 32.55
N VAL A 10 -29.74 22.25 31.46
CA VAL A 10 -29.22 22.05 30.09
C VAL A 10 -28.93 23.42 29.47
N ALA A 11 -27.66 23.68 29.15
CA ALA A 11 -27.26 24.91 28.48
C ALA A 11 -28.01 25.07 27.15
N GLY A 12 -28.62 26.24 26.92
CA GLY A 12 -29.40 26.55 25.72
C GLY A 12 -30.88 26.18 25.78
N LEU A 13 -31.36 25.54 26.86
CA LEU A 13 -32.77 25.19 27.06
C LEU A 13 -33.42 26.08 28.14
N GLN A 14 -34.50 26.81 27.80
CA GLN A 14 -35.14 27.75 28.73
C GLN A 14 -36.66 27.49 28.84
N ALA A 15 -37.19 27.34 30.05
CA ALA A 15 -38.63 27.19 30.24
C ALA A 15 -39.38 28.54 30.09
N ASN A 16 -40.34 28.64 29.16
CA ASN A 16 -41.09 29.87 28.88
C ASN A 16 -42.40 30.00 29.70
N GLY A 17 -42.52 29.29 30.83
CA GLY A 17 -43.68 29.37 31.73
C GLY A 17 -45.00 28.78 31.19
N THR A 18 -45.02 28.23 29.97
CA THR A 18 -46.21 27.65 29.30
C THR A 18 -46.06 26.16 28.94
N ASN A 19 -45.33 25.36 29.73
CA ASN A 19 -44.97 23.96 29.43
C ASN A 19 -44.15 23.77 28.13
N THR A 20 -43.64 24.86 27.55
CA THR A 20 -42.77 24.87 26.37
C THR A 20 -41.34 25.22 26.79
N TYR A 21 -40.36 24.52 26.22
CA TYR A 21 -38.94 24.84 26.35
C TYR A 21 -38.38 25.47 25.09
N GLU A 22 -37.82 26.66 25.21
CA GLU A 22 -37.10 27.37 24.16
C GLU A 22 -35.70 26.76 23.99
N VAL A 23 -35.36 26.37 22.77
CA VAL A 23 -34.03 25.92 22.37
C VAL A 23 -33.36 27.09 21.65
N THR A 24 -32.36 27.67 22.31
CA THR A 24 -31.75 28.96 21.95
C THR A 24 -30.32 28.85 21.42
N GLU A 25 -29.70 27.68 21.56
CA GLU A 25 -28.30 27.41 21.18
C GLU A 25 -28.23 26.20 20.24
N PRO A 26 -27.16 26.07 19.43
CA PRO A 26 -26.91 24.86 18.66
C PRO A 26 -26.48 23.69 19.57
N ASN A 27 -26.78 22.47 19.12
CA ASN A 27 -26.41 21.17 19.70
C ASN A 27 -27.02 20.89 21.08
N VAL A 28 -28.22 21.41 21.34
CA VAL A 28 -28.96 21.12 22.58
C VAL A 28 -29.44 19.67 22.55
N THR A 29 -29.13 18.90 23.59
CA THR A 29 -29.50 17.49 23.70
C THR A 29 -30.37 17.26 24.93
N VAL A 30 -31.53 16.63 24.74
CA VAL A 30 -32.55 16.47 25.78
C VAL A 30 -33.17 15.08 25.70
N SER A 31 -33.49 14.50 26.86
CA SER A 31 -34.31 13.28 26.93
C SER A 31 -35.54 13.53 27.81
N LEU A 32 -36.69 13.73 27.16
CA LEU A 32 -37.98 14.06 27.78
C LEU A 32 -39.14 13.51 26.94
N ASP A 33 -40.24 13.21 27.61
CA ASP A 33 -41.49 12.77 26.99
C ASP A 33 -42.60 13.80 27.23
N ASN A 34 -43.63 13.83 26.38
CA ASN A 34 -44.82 14.68 26.52
C ASN A 34 -44.50 16.18 26.72
N THR A 35 -43.45 16.65 26.05
CA THR A 35 -42.89 17.99 26.23
C THR A 35 -42.96 18.77 24.92
N ASP A 36 -43.24 20.07 25.02
CA ASP A 36 -43.22 20.98 23.89
C ASP A 36 -41.87 21.72 23.83
N PHE A 37 -41.26 21.76 22.65
CA PHE A 37 -40.02 22.47 22.35
C PHE A 37 -40.26 23.52 21.28
N ASP A 38 -39.67 24.70 21.45
CA ASP A 38 -39.63 25.76 20.44
C ASP A 38 -38.17 25.99 20.04
N VAL A 39 -37.80 25.65 18.80
CA VAL A 39 -36.42 25.69 18.31
C VAL A 39 -36.21 26.95 17.50
N GLN A 40 -35.45 27.88 18.08
CA GLN A 40 -35.24 29.21 17.52
C GLN A 40 -34.27 29.19 16.33
N SER A 41 -34.26 30.30 15.59
CA SER A 41 -33.30 30.53 14.50
C SER A 41 -31.85 30.34 14.96
N GLY A 42 -31.08 29.51 14.26
CA GLY A 42 -29.69 29.17 14.59
C GLY A 42 -29.50 28.09 15.67
N ALA A 43 -30.57 27.62 16.31
CA ALA A 43 -30.53 26.56 17.32
C ALA A 43 -30.72 25.17 16.71
N SER A 44 -30.29 24.11 17.39
CA SER A 44 -30.51 22.71 16.96
C SER A 44 -30.77 21.79 18.14
N LEU A 45 -31.59 20.75 17.92
CA LEU A 45 -32.11 19.88 18.97
C LEU A 45 -31.87 18.40 18.66
N THR A 46 -31.25 17.69 19.59
CA THR A 46 -31.26 16.22 19.67
C THR A 46 -32.20 15.80 20.80
N LEU A 47 -33.31 15.14 20.45
CA LEU A 47 -34.37 14.75 21.36
C LEU A 47 -34.47 13.23 21.42
N THR A 48 -34.38 12.66 22.63
CA THR A 48 -34.72 11.25 22.89
C THR A 48 -35.95 11.16 23.79
N GLY A 49 -37.09 10.76 23.23
CA GLY A 49 -38.34 10.61 23.97
C GLY A 49 -39.58 10.59 23.07
N SER A 50 -40.74 10.33 23.67
CA SER A 50 -42.00 10.06 22.98
C SER A 50 -43.09 11.09 23.26
N SER A 51 -44.01 11.23 22.31
CA SER A 51 -45.19 12.12 22.39
C SER A 51 -44.83 13.60 22.59
N ASN A 52 -43.69 14.05 22.08
CA ASN A 52 -43.25 15.44 22.17
C ASN A 52 -43.74 16.27 20.98
N THR A 53 -43.87 17.57 21.18
CA THR A 53 -44.09 18.54 20.08
C THR A 53 -42.84 19.37 19.89
N VAL A 54 -42.35 19.51 18.67
CA VAL A 54 -41.22 20.38 18.31
C VAL A 54 -41.72 21.41 17.30
N THR A 55 -41.71 22.68 17.65
CA THR A 55 -41.94 23.78 16.71
C THR A 55 -40.58 24.31 16.27
N ALA A 56 -40.32 24.37 14.97
CA ALA A 56 -39.06 24.89 14.43
C ALA A 56 -39.30 26.22 13.73
N GLU A 57 -38.60 27.27 14.20
CA GLU A 57 -38.65 28.59 13.59
C GLU A 57 -37.86 28.66 12.27
N SER A 58 -38.05 29.74 11.52
CA SER A 58 -37.28 30.00 10.30
C SER A 58 -35.79 30.13 10.62
N GLY A 59 -34.96 29.34 9.94
CA GLY A 59 -33.53 29.27 10.18
C GLY A 59 -33.12 28.40 11.36
N ALA A 60 -34.03 27.60 11.93
CA ALA A 60 -33.66 26.51 12.84
C ALA A 60 -32.66 25.55 12.15
N GLY A 61 -31.68 25.09 12.93
CA GLY A 61 -30.67 24.12 12.51
C GLY A 61 -31.20 22.67 12.47
N GLY A 62 -30.29 21.70 12.52
CA GLY A 62 -30.67 20.28 12.43
C GLY A 62 -31.49 19.78 13.61
N LEU A 63 -32.44 18.88 13.34
CA LEU A 63 -33.20 18.15 14.37
C LEU A 63 -32.86 16.66 14.30
N ASN A 64 -32.60 16.05 15.45
CA ASN A 64 -32.45 14.61 15.57
C ASN A 64 -33.47 14.11 16.60
N VAL A 65 -34.50 13.40 16.17
CA VAL A 65 -35.62 12.99 17.02
C VAL A 65 -35.69 11.47 17.06
N ASP A 66 -35.43 10.91 18.24
CA ASP A 66 -35.49 9.48 18.53
C ASP A 66 -36.61 9.18 19.53
N GLY A 67 -37.68 8.53 19.08
CA GLY A 67 -38.80 8.11 19.91
C GLY A 67 -40.11 8.06 19.15
N ASN A 68 -41.22 7.78 19.86
CA ASN A 68 -42.49 7.46 19.21
C ASN A 68 -43.51 8.59 19.32
N GLY A 69 -44.34 8.78 18.30
CA GLY A 69 -45.48 9.69 18.35
C GLY A 69 -45.13 11.17 18.50
N ASN A 70 -43.92 11.57 18.11
CA ASN A 70 -43.49 12.96 18.16
C ASN A 70 -44.06 13.74 16.98
N VAL A 71 -44.36 15.02 17.17
CA VAL A 71 -44.88 15.94 16.15
C VAL A 71 -43.90 17.08 15.95
N ILE A 72 -43.31 17.19 14.76
CA ILE A 72 -42.40 18.26 14.38
C ILE A 72 -43.10 19.20 13.38
N SER A 73 -43.27 20.46 13.76
CA SER A 73 -43.92 21.50 12.98
C SER A 73 -42.90 22.59 12.59
N GLY A 74 -42.36 22.48 11.37
CA GLY A 74 -41.36 23.37 10.81
C GLY A 74 -41.69 23.86 9.40
N ALA A 75 -42.98 24.08 9.08
CA ALA A 75 -43.42 24.46 7.73
C ALA A 75 -42.78 25.76 7.19
N ASN A 76 -42.28 26.64 8.06
CA ASN A 76 -41.58 27.88 7.69
C ASN A 76 -40.04 27.78 7.86
N ALA A 77 -39.53 26.59 8.20
CA ALA A 77 -38.12 26.31 8.43
C ALA A 77 -37.49 25.72 7.17
N ASP A 78 -37.24 26.57 6.18
CA ASP A 78 -36.52 26.18 4.96
C ASP A 78 -35.07 25.80 5.30
N GLY A 79 -34.53 24.81 4.60
CA GLY A 79 -33.14 24.34 4.81
C GLY A 79 -32.96 23.40 6.01
N MET A 80 -34.03 23.09 6.74
CA MET A 80 -33.98 22.23 7.93
C MET A 80 -33.57 20.79 7.57
N GLN A 81 -32.65 20.23 8.35
CA GLN A 81 -32.23 18.82 8.25
C GLN A 81 -32.79 18.03 9.42
N VAL A 82 -33.50 16.93 9.17
CA VAL A 82 -34.17 16.14 10.20
C VAL A 82 -33.76 14.68 10.11
N ASN A 83 -33.24 14.13 11.19
CA ASN A 83 -33.11 12.68 11.40
C ASN A 83 -34.29 12.23 12.27
N LEU A 84 -35.07 11.29 11.76
CA LEU A 84 -36.28 10.78 12.40
C LEU A 84 -36.13 9.29 12.67
N ASN A 85 -36.28 8.89 13.93
CA ASN A 85 -36.26 7.51 14.36
C ASN A 85 -37.40 7.23 15.35
N GLY A 86 -37.80 5.97 15.45
CA GLY A 86 -38.93 5.51 16.26
C GLY A 86 -40.16 5.25 15.41
N SER A 87 -41.36 5.46 15.94
CA SER A 87 -42.60 5.08 15.23
C SER A 87 -43.74 6.08 15.40
N GLY A 88 -44.53 6.23 14.35
CA GLY A 88 -45.75 7.04 14.35
C GLY A 88 -45.49 8.53 14.55
N ASN A 89 -44.31 9.02 14.19
CA ASN A 89 -43.98 10.43 14.23
C ASN A 89 -44.60 11.18 13.05
N VAL A 90 -44.84 12.47 13.25
CA VAL A 90 -45.37 13.37 12.23
C VAL A 90 -44.37 14.51 12.03
N LEU A 91 -43.88 14.69 10.81
CA LEU A 91 -42.97 15.78 10.44
C LEU A 91 -43.61 16.66 9.38
N THR A 92 -43.54 17.96 9.55
CA THR A 92 -43.78 18.94 8.49
C THR A 92 -42.60 19.90 8.43
N MET A 93 -41.99 20.07 7.26
CA MET A 93 -40.87 20.98 7.05
C MET A 93 -41.08 21.90 5.83
N GLY A 94 -40.34 23.00 5.79
CA GLY A 94 -40.28 23.93 4.65
C GLY A 94 -39.57 23.33 3.43
N GLY A 95 -39.19 24.19 2.48
CA GLY A 95 -38.45 23.79 1.28
C GLY A 95 -36.93 23.75 1.49
N ASN A 96 -36.20 23.27 0.48
CA ASN A 96 -34.73 23.18 0.45
C ASN A 96 -34.13 22.37 1.62
N GLY A 97 -34.94 21.53 2.27
CA GLY A 97 -34.57 20.77 3.47
C GLY A 97 -34.21 19.32 3.18
N GLY A 98 -33.92 18.56 4.23
CA GLY A 98 -33.62 17.13 4.13
C GLY A 98 -34.22 16.35 5.30
N VAL A 99 -34.76 15.17 5.04
CA VAL A 99 -35.19 14.23 6.06
C VAL A 99 -34.60 12.84 5.82
N THR A 100 -34.07 12.25 6.88
CA THR A 100 -33.68 10.84 6.94
C THR A 100 -34.59 10.14 7.94
N ASP A 101 -35.43 9.22 7.45
CA ASP A 101 -36.37 8.45 8.27
C ASP A 101 -35.91 6.99 8.37
N THR A 102 -35.54 6.55 9.56
CA THR A 102 -35.19 5.15 9.87
C THR A 102 -36.30 4.43 10.64
N GLY A 103 -37.43 5.10 10.87
CA GLY A 103 -38.51 4.70 11.76
C GLY A 103 -39.57 3.77 11.16
N SER A 104 -40.78 3.82 11.71
CA SER A 104 -41.91 3.06 11.17
C SER A 104 -43.26 3.74 11.36
N GLY A 105 -44.07 3.73 10.31
CA GLY A 105 -45.42 4.31 10.34
C GLY A 105 -45.42 5.83 10.47
N ASP A 106 -44.32 6.48 10.10
CA ASP A 106 -44.17 7.93 10.19
C ASP A 106 -44.89 8.65 9.03
N THR A 107 -45.39 9.85 9.29
CA THR A 107 -46.01 10.74 8.29
C THR A 107 -45.17 11.98 8.11
N ILE A 108 -44.67 12.20 6.91
CA ILE A 108 -43.69 13.23 6.59
C ILE A 108 -44.25 14.13 5.51
N THR A 109 -44.18 15.44 5.70
CA THR A 109 -44.55 16.45 4.71
C THR A 109 -43.35 17.36 4.44
N ILE A 110 -42.95 17.47 3.18
CA ILE A 110 -41.82 18.30 2.74
C ILE A 110 -42.28 19.40 1.78
N GLY A 111 -41.58 20.55 1.81
CA GLY A 111 -41.73 21.64 0.84
C GLY A 111 -40.85 21.44 -0.40
N THR A 112 -40.88 22.39 -1.34
CA THR A 112 -40.14 22.33 -2.63
C THR A 112 -38.64 22.06 -2.49
N ASP A 113 -38.05 21.43 -3.51
CA ASP A 113 -36.59 21.25 -3.67
C ASP A 113 -35.93 20.57 -2.46
N SER A 114 -36.65 19.69 -1.78
CA SER A 114 -36.22 18.97 -0.58
C SER A 114 -35.74 17.56 -0.90
N GLN A 115 -35.06 16.92 0.06
CA GLN A 115 -34.61 15.54 -0.04
C GLN A 115 -35.24 14.67 1.05
N ALA A 116 -35.71 13.48 0.70
CA ALA A 116 -36.24 12.52 1.66
C ALA A 116 -35.61 11.14 1.47
N GLY A 117 -34.85 10.68 2.45
CA GLY A 117 -34.34 9.32 2.55
C GLY A 117 -35.22 8.48 3.45
N LEU A 118 -35.95 7.53 2.88
CA LEU A 118 -36.85 6.62 3.57
C LEU A 118 -36.19 5.25 3.72
N PHE A 119 -35.68 5.00 4.92
CA PHE A 119 -35.02 3.75 5.32
C PHE A 119 -35.89 2.92 6.27
N GLY A 120 -36.90 3.56 6.88
CA GLY A 120 -37.92 2.96 7.73
C GLY A 120 -39.04 2.23 6.99
N SER A 121 -40.04 1.74 7.72
CA SER A 121 -41.17 0.97 7.14
C SER A 121 -42.51 1.70 7.24
N GLN A 122 -43.41 1.50 6.27
CA GLN A 122 -44.77 2.06 6.26
C GLN A 122 -44.83 3.61 6.35
N THR A 123 -43.77 4.30 5.93
CA THR A 123 -43.74 5.77 5.90
C THR A 123 -44.73 6.30 4.87
N THR A 124 -45.48 7.33 5.24
CA THR A 124 -46.27 8.15 4.31
C THR A 124 -45.56 9.47 4.08
N LEU A 125 -45.15 9.74 2.84
CA LEU A 125 -44.47 10.97 2.45
C LEU A 125 -45.38 11.83 1.55
N ASP A 126 -45.64 13.06 1.96
CA ASP A 126 -46.39 14.08 1.21
C ASP A 126 -45.41 15.16 0.71
N ALA A 127 -45.00 15.05 -0.56
CA ALA A 127 -44.19 16.03 -1.28
C ALA A 127 -45.13 16.98 -2.05
N THR A 128 -45.38 18.16 -1.48
CA THR A 128 -46.56 18.95 -1.84
C THR A 128 -46.36 19.94 -2.99
N GLN A 129 -45.12 20.23 -3.38
CA GLN A 129 -44.81 21.38 -4.25
C GLN A 129 -43.85 21.09 -5.42
N GLY A 130 -43.30 19.88 -5.53
CA GLY A 130 -42.46 19.45 -6.67
C GLY A 130 -40.98 19.83 -6.53
N GLY A 131 -40.13 19.21 -7.37
CA GLY A 131 -38.69 19.43 -7.39
C GLY A 131 -37.89 18.58 -6.39
N ASP A 132 -38.55 17.68 -5.68
CA ASP A 132 -37.98 16.91 -4.58
C ASP A 132 -37.23 15.66 -5.08
N LEU A 133 -36.27 15.21 -4.27
CA LEU A 133 -35.50 13.98 -4.49
C LEU A 133 -35.76 12.99 -3.37
N ILE A 134 -36.38 11.87 -3.70
CA ILE A 134 -36.88 10.88 -2.75
C ILE A 134 -36.12 9.56 -2.97
N TYR A 135 -35.48 9.05 -1.93
CA TYR A 135 -34.79 7.77 -1.90
C TYR A 135 -35.53 6.78 -1.02
N VAL A 136 -35.75 5.56 -1.51
CA VAL A 136 -36.38 4.46 -0.78
C VAL A 136 -35.45 3.26 -0.84
N GLU A 137 -34.74 2.99 0.27
CA GLU A 137 -33.66 2.02 0.31
C GLU A 137 -34.01 0.72 1.07
N SER A 138 -33.10 -0.25 1.00
CA SER A 138 -33.26 -1.70 1.22
C SER A 138 -33.96 -2.20 2.48
N THR A 139 -34.10 -1.40 3.55
CA THR A 139 -34.80 -1.79 4.78
C THR A 139 -36.27 -1.35 4.83
N SER A 140 -36.70 -0.53 3.87
CA SER A 140 -38.06 -0.02 3.82
C SER A 140 -39.05 -1.03 3.26
N SER A 141 -40.27 -1.04 3.82
CA SER A 141 -41.38 -1.86 3.28
C SER A 141 -42.69 -1.08 3.36
N GLY A 142 -43.39 -1.00 2.23
CA GLY A 142 -44.73 -0.41 2.16
C GLY A 142 -44.79 1.12 2.26
N ALA A 143 -43.78 1.84 1.77
CA ALA A 143 -43.83 3.30 1.72
C ALA A 143 -44.93 3.79 0.75
N THR A 144 -45.69 4.80 1.17
CA THR A 144 -46.67 5.50 0.35
C THR A 144 -46.16 6.92 0.10
N ILE A 145 -45.96 7.27 -1.16
CA ILE A 145 -45.42 8.56 -1.59
C ILE A 145 -46.50 9.30 -2.36
N ASN A 146 -46.89 10.46 -1.89
CA ASN A 146 -47.77 11.40 -2.58
C ASN A 146 -46.90 12.55 -3.10
N ALA A 147 -46.53 12.51 -4.39
CA ALA A 147 -45.52 13.38 -4.98
C ALA A 147 -45.88 13.72 -6.44
N SER A 148 -45.55 14.92 -6.90
CA SER A 148 -45.81 15.34 -8.28
C SER A 148 -44.72 16.27 -8.80
N ASN A 149 -44.18 15.94 -9.98
CA ASN A 149 -43.01 16.57 -10.58
C ASN A 149 -41.72 16.36 -9.77
N ASP A 150 -41.59 15.19 -9.15
CA ASP A 150 -40.47 14.82 -8.27
C ASP A 150 -39.63 13.68 -8.86
N ARG A 151 -38.41 13.51 -8.34
CA ARG A 151 -37.56 12.36 -8.65
C ARG A 151 -37.61 11.35 -7.52
N VAL A 152 -37.97 10.11 -7.84
CA VAL A 152 -38.04 9.00 -6.89
C VAL A 152 -37.04 7.91 -7.31
N GLN A 153 -36.24 7.42 -6.38
CA GLN A 153 -35.35 6.27 -6.57
C GLN A 153 -35.73 5.20 -5.55
N ALA A 154 -36.18 4.04 -6.01
CA ALA A 154 -36.67 2.98 -5.15
C ALA A 154 -35.97 1.65 -5.43
N SER A 155 -35.36 1.08 -4.38
CA SER A 155 -34.84 -0.28 -4.38
C SER A 155 -35.76 -1.27 -3.65
N GLN A 156 -36.97 -0.83 -3.29
CA GLN A 156 -38.00 -1.60 -2.58
C GLN A 156 -39.38 -1.25 -3.15
N SER A 157 -40.37 -2.10 -2.89
CA SER A 157 -41.71 -1.90 -3.43
C SER A 157 -42.41 -0.70 -2.78
N ILE A 158 -42.96 0.19 -3.59
CA ILE A 158 -43.59 1.44 -3.16
C ILE A 158 -44.97 1.64 -3.79
N GLN A 159 -45.81 2.41 -3.10
CA GLN A 159 -46.96 3.05 -3.72
C GLN A 159 -46.62 4.52 -4.01
N LEU A 160 -46.77 4.95 -5.26
CA LEU A 160 -46.56 6.34 -5.68
C LEU A 160 -47.86 6.89 -6.23
N ASN A 161 -48.30 8.02 -5.66
CA ASN A 161 -49.48 8.75 -6.08
C ASN A 161 -49.06 10.14 -6.58
N GLY A 162 -49.43 10.48 -7.82
CA GLY A 162 -49.24 11.81 -8.41
C GLY A 162 -48.61 11.81 -9.80
N ASP A 163 -48.47 13.01 -10.35
CA ASP A 163 -48.26 13.23 -11.78
C ASP A 163 -46.86 13.76 -12.09
N GLY A 164 -46.32 13.45 -13.27
CA GLY A 164 -45.10 14.08 -13.78
C GLY A 164 -43.79 13.67 -13.10
N ASN A 165 -43.77 12.58 -12.32
CA ASN A 165 -42.58 12.14 -11.60
C ASN A 165 -41.59 11.37 -12.48
N GLN A 166 -40.31 11.41 -12.11
CA GLN A 166 -39.23 10.60 -12.68
C GLN A 166 -38.84 9.50 -11.68
N VAL A 167 -39.15 8.25 -11.98
CA VAL A 167 -38.96 7.12 -11.07
C VAL A 167 -37.85 6.21 -11.56
N GLY A 168 -36.87 5.88 -10.73
CA GLY A 168 -35.90 4.81 -10.97
C GLY A 168 -36.19 3.61 -10.07
N LEU A 169 -36.33 2.42 -10.66
CA LEU A 169 -36.62 1.17 -9.95
C LEU A 169 -35.46 0.18 -10.07
N SER A 170 -35.20 -0.55 -8.99
CA SER A 170 -34.30 -1.72 -8.99
C SER A 170 -34.92 -2.84 -8.15
N GLN A 171 -35.15 -4.01 -8.76
CA GLN A 171 -35.67 -5.23 -8.12
C GLN A 171 -36.89 -5.00 -7.20
N SER A 172 -37.87 -4.22 -7.65
CA SER A 172 -39.02 -3.78 -6.84
C SER A 172 -40.32 -3.63 -7.63
N THR A 173 -41.45 -3.61 -6.91
CA THR A 173 -42.78 -3.33 -7.49
C THR A 173 -43.18 -1.88 -7.24
N LEU A 174 -43.49 -1.14 -8.31
CA LEU A 174 -44.09 0.19 -8.25
C LEU A 174 -45.60 0.09 -8.46
N ASN A 175 -46.39 0.44 -7.44
CA ASN A 175 -47.82 0.66 -7.57
C ASN A 175 -48.11 2.14 -7.83
N LEU A 176 -48.32 2.51 -9.09
CA LEU A 176 -48.47 3.88 -9.54
C LEU A 176 -49.93 4.29 -9.73
N SER A 177 -50.32 5.39 -9.09
CA SER A 177 -51.56 6.10 -9.40
C SER A 177 -51.27 7.55 -9.81
N GLY A 178 -51.40 7.85 -11.10
CA GLY A 178 -51.08 9.17 -11.62
C GLY A 178 -50.83 9.16 -13.14
N ASN A 179 -50.52 10.33 -13.67
CA ASN A 179 -50.40 10.61 -15.09
C ASN A 179 -49.01 11.15 -15.46
N ASN A 180 -48.57 10.91 -16.69
CA ASN A 180 -47.36 11.52 -17.27
C ASN A 180 -46.06 11.27 -16.47
N ASN A 181 -45.94 10.16 -15.75
CA ASN A 181 -44.71 9.77 -15.06
C ASN A 181 -43.74 9.06 -16.02
N THR A 182 -42.44 9.28 -15.85
CA THR A 182 -41.37 8.55 -16.56
C THR A 182 -40.70 7.57 -15.62
N ILE A 183 -40.60 6.29 -15.98
CA ILE A 183 -40.15 5.21 -15.10
C ILE A 183 -38.99 4.44 -15.73
N GLY A 184 -37.79 4.55 -15.14
CA GLY A 184 -36.67 3.65 -15.42
C GLY A 184 -36.87 2.32 -14.71
N VAL A 185 -37.04 1.25 -15.47
CA VAL A 185 -37.31 -0.10 -14.95
C VAL A 185 -36.01 -0.90 -14.95
N GLY A 186 -35.45 -1.14 -13.76
CA GLY A 186 -34.30 -2.03 -13.59
C GLY A 186 -34.69 -3.50 -13.61
N THR A 187 -33.69 -4.38 -13.73
CA THR A 187 -33.92 -5.81 -13.94
C THR A 187 -34.75 -6.45 -12.82
N GLY A 188 -35.77 -7.23 -13.18
CA GLY A 188 -36.66 -7.91 -12.23
C GLY A 188 -37.63 -6.99 -11.48
N SER A 189 -37.83 -5.76 -11.96
CA SER A 189 -38.83 -4.83 -11.41
C SER A 189 -40.19 -4.99 -12.09
N GLU A 190 -41.25 -4.59 -11.39
CA GLU A 190 -42.62 -4.59 -11.89
C GLU A 190 -43.22 -3.19 -11.77
N VAL A 191 -43.89 -2.72 -12.82
CA VAL A 191 -44.69 -1.48 -12.78
C VAL A 191 -46.15 -1.84 -12.89
N VAL A 192 -46.93 -1.49 -11.88
CA VAL A 192 -48.38 -1.68 -11.84
C VAL A 192 -49.03 -0.31 -11.85
N THR A 193 -49.98 -0.10 -12.76
CA THR A 193 -50.82 1.09 -12.83
C THR A 193 -52.28 0.70 -12.61
N SER A 194 -53.15 1.68 -12.40
CA SER A 194 -54.60 1.44 -12.28
C SER A 194 -55.23 0.70 -13.46
N ASN A 195 -54.61 0.76 -14.65
CA ASN A 195 -55.18 0.25 -15.89
C ASN A 195 -54.31 -0.77 -16.61
N GLY A 196 -53.18 -1.20 -16.04
CA GLY A 196 -52.26 -2.14 -16.69
C GLY A 196 -50.96 -2.35 -15.93
N SER A 197 -50.17 -3.34 -16.34
CA SER A 197 -48.86 -3.63 -15.74
C SER A 197 -47.78 -3.85 -16.81
N LEU A 198 -46.52 -3.71 -16.40
CA LEU A 198 -45.34 -4.07 -17.16
C LEU A 198 -44.38 -4.85 -16.25
N THR A 199 -44.02 -6.05 -16.68
CA THR A 199 -43.15 -6.95 -15.93
C THR A 199 -42.06 -7.50 -16.85
N GLU A 200 -40.82 -7.54 -16.37
CA GLU A 200 -39.75 -8.31 -17.03
C GLU A 200 -39.76 -9.76 -16.53
N ALA A 201 -39.77 -10.71 -17.45
CA ALA A 201 -39.68 -12.12 -17.16
C ALA A 201 -38.21 -12.56 -16.96
N ALA A 202 -38.01 -13.71 -16.31
CA ALA A 202 -36.68 -14.22 -16.01
C ALA A 202 -35.82 -14.54 -17.25
N ASP A 203 -36.45 -14.68 -18.42
CA ASP A 203 -35.78 -14.90 -19.70
C ASP A 203 -35.47 -13.59 -20.46
N GLY A 204 -35.70 -12.43 -19.84
CA GLY A 204 -35.48 -11.11 -20.43
C GLY A 204 -36.60 -10.64 -21.36
N SER A 205 -37.67 -11.42 -21.55
CA SER A 205 -38.87 -10.95 -22.25
C SER A 205 -39.69 -10.01 -21.38
N PHE A 206 -40.53 -9.19 -22.01
CA PHE A 206 -41.39 -8.24 -21.29
C PHE A 206 -42.86 -8.59 -21.48
N VAL A 207 -43.62 -8.53 -20.40
CA VAL A 207 -45.06 -8.78 -20.40
C VAL A 207 -45.79 -7.49 -20.02
N GLY A 208 -46.58 -6.96 -20.96
CA GLY A 208 -47.51 -5.86 -20.73
C GLY A 208 -48.94 -6.37 -20.59
N THR A 209 -49.72 -5.83 -19.66
CA THR A 209 -51.15 -6.16 -19.49
C THR A 209 -52.03 -4.92 -19.45
N GLY A 210 -53.32 -5.06 -19.77
CA GLY A 210 -54.30 -3.97 -19.66
C GLY A 210 -54.12 -2.89 -20.74
N ASN A 211 -54.19 -1.60 -20.39
CA ASN A 211 -54.11 -0.46 -21.32
C ASN A 211 -52.68 -0.10 -21.73
N VAL A 212 -51.75 -1.06 -21.74
CA VAL A 212 -50.42 -0.86 -22.32
C VAL A 212 -50.56 -0.71 -23.83
N ASN A 213 -49.98 0.35 -24.40
CA ASN A 213 -50.04 0.58 -25.84
C ASN A 213 -48.99 -0.28 -26.56
N ALA A 214 -49.35 -1.52 -26.87
CA ALA A 214 -48.48 -2.48 -27.55
C ALA A 214 -47.99 -1.97 -28.93
N GLY A 215 -48.70 -1.04 -29.58
CA GLY A 215 -48.29 -0.45 -30.86
C GLY A 215 -47.30 0.72 -30.75
N ALA A 216 -46.97 1.16 -29.53
CA ALA A 216 -46.06 2.26 -29.26
C ALA A 216 -44.81 1.81 -28.47
N VAL A 217 -44.47 0.52 -28.54
CA VAL A 217 -43.19 0.03 -28.02
C VAL A 217 -42.10 0.30 -29.06
N SER A 218 -41.02 0.94 -28.63
CA SER A 218 -39.85 1.23 -29.47
C SER A 218 -38.58 0.80 -28.76
N LEU A 219 -37.56 0.43 -29.53
CA LEU A 219 -36.23 0.12 -29.03
C LEU A 219 -35.23 1.00 -29.79
N THR A 220 -34.42 1.77 -29.07
CA THR A 220 -33.38 2.63 -29.67
C THR A 220 -32.16 2.60 -28.79
N GLY A 221 -31.00 2.25 -29.37
CA GLY A 221 -29.73 2.17 -28.65
C GLY A 221 -29.80 1.25 -27.42
N GLY A 222 -30.54 0.15 -27.51
CA GLY A 222 -30.72 -0.80 -26.40
C GLY A 222 -31.67 -0.34 -25.28
N VAL A 223 -32.39 0.78 -25.45
CA VAL A 223 -33.42 1.25 -24.51
C VAL A 223 -34.81 1.01 -25.08
N ALA A 224 -35.56 0.10 -24.47
CA ALA A 224 -36.97 -0.13 -24.81
C ALA A 224 -37.85 0.90 -24.11
N THR A 225 -38.70 1.60 -24.86
CA THR A 225 -39.68 2.57 -24.36
C THR A 225 -41.08 2.03 -24.54
N VAL A 226 -41.84 1.95 -23.46
CA VAL A 226 -43.21 1.41 -23.41
C VAL A 226 -44.16 2.49 -22.88
N GLN A 227 -45.21 2.80 -23.63
CA GLN A 227 -46.29 3.67 -23.15
C GLN A 227 -47.27 2.87 -22.28
N LEU A 228 -47.34 3.27 -21.02
CA LEU A 228 -48.34 2.83 -20.06
C LEU A 228 -49.56 3.78 -20.15
N GLY A 229 -50.73 3.31 -19.71
CA GLY A 229 -51.95 4.12 -19.72
C GLY A 229 -51.76 5.48 -19.01
N ASN A 230 -52.58 6.48 -19.39
CA ASN A 230 -52.57 7.84 -18.84
C ASN A 230 -51.27 8.64 -19.06
N GLY A 231 -50.57 8.38 -20.18
CA GLY A 231 -49.37 9.13 -20.56
C GLY A 231 -48.09 8.76 -19.79
N ASN A 232 -48.15 7.74 -18.94
CA ASN A 232 -46.98 7.22 -18.23
C ASN A 232 -46.05 6.49 -19.22
N ILE A 233 -44.73 6.62 -19.07
CA ILE A 233 -43.73 6.04 -19.97
C ILE A 233 -42.76 5.21 -19.14
N ALA A 234 -42.58 3.95 -19.47
CA ALA A 234 -41.54 3.10 -18.90
C ALA A 234 -40.38 2.94 -19.88
N THR A 235 -39.15 3.05 -19.39
CA THR A 235 -37.90 2.83 -20.14
C THR A 235 -37.11 1.69 -19.50
N ILE A 236 -36.68 0.73 -20.30
CA ILE A 236 -35.91 -0.44 -19.87
C ILE A 236 -34.58 -0.42 -20.62
N GLY A 237 -33.47 -0.47 -19.91
CA GLY A 237 -32.13 -0.50 -20.51
C GLY A 237 -31.65 -1.91 -20.84
N ASN A 238 -30.58 -2.01 -21.63
CA ASN A 238 -29.90 -3.26 -22.00
C ASN A 238 -30.78 -4.28 -22.74
N VAL A 239 -31.77 -3.81 -23.49
CA VAL A 239 -32.66 -4.66 -24.28
C VAL A 239 -32.02 -4.94 -25.63
N ALA A 240 -31.85 -6.21 -25.97
CA ALA A 240 -31.37 -6.62 -27.28
C ALA A 240 -32.50 -6.58 -28.34
N ALA A 241 -32.15 -6.23 -29.57
CA ALA A 241 -32.99 -6.50 -30.73
C ALA A 241 -33.18 -8.01 -30.87
N GLY A 242 -34.39 -8.47 -31.15
CA GLY A 242 -34.76 -9.89 -31.12
C GLY A 242 -35.47 -10.32 -29.85
N THR A 243 -35.44 -9.52 -28.77
CA THR A 243 -36.22 -9.78 -27.54
C THR A 243 -37.72 -9.70 -27.83
N THR A 244 -38.51 -10.56 -27.19
CA THR A 244 -39.97 -10.60 -27.32
C THR A 244 -40.65 -9.69 -26.29
N PHE A 245 -41.64 -8.92 -26.75
CA PHE A 245 -42.62 -8.22 -25.94
C PHE A 245 -43.99 -8.89 -26.09
N ASP A 246 -44.49 -9.48 -25.02
CA ASP A 246 -45.80 -10.12 -24.95
C ASP A 246 -46.83 -9.14 -24.36
N TYR A 247 -47.93 -8.95 -25.07
CA TYR A 247 -49.07 -8.17 -24.59
C TYR A 247 -50.25 -9.08 -24.30
N VAL A 248 -50.77 -9.02 -23.07
CA VAL A 248 -51.96 -9.75 -22.64
C VAL A 248 -53.14 -8.80 -22.54
N ASP A 249 -54.15 -8.99 -23.39
CA ASP A 249 -55.34 -8.16 -23.39
C ASP A 249 -56.30 -8.45 -22.23
N ALA A 250 -57.37 -7.65 -22.09
CA ALA A 250 -58.36 -7.82 -21.03
C ALA A 250 -59.15 -9.15 -21.09
N SER A 251 -59.08 -9.90 -22.20
CA SER A 251 -59.67 -11.24 -22.33
C SER A 251 -58.70 -12.36 -21.93
N GLY A 252 -57.43 -12.02 -21.65
CA GLY A 252 -56.34 -12.96 -21.37
C GLY A 252 -55.66 -13.51 -22.62
N THR A 253 -55.88 -12.91 -23.79
CA THR A 253 -55.23 -13.32 -25.05
C THR A 253 -53.86 -12.66 -25.18
N THR A 254 -52.83 -13.44 -25.47
CA THR A 254 -51.45 -12.95 -25.66
C THR A 254 -51.16 -12.67 -27.14
N SER A 255 -50.57 -11.51 -27.43
CA SER A 255 -49.97 -11.16 -28.72
C SER A 255 -48.51 -10.76 -28.53
N SER A 256 -47.60 -11.35 -29.29
CA SER A 256 -46.15 -11.13 -29.18
C SER A 256 -45.62 -10.23 -30.30
N ILE A 257 -44.71 -9.34 -29.96
CA ILE A 257 -43.95 -8.49 -30.90
C ILE A 257 -42.47 -8.71 -30.65
N THR A 258 -41.68 -8.89 -31.70
CA THR A 258 -40.21 -8.87 -31.57
C THR A 258 -39.72 -7.43 -31.61
N LEU A 259 -39.00 -7.02 -30.58
CA LEU A 259 -38.40 -5.70 -30.50
C LEU A 259 -37.23 -5.60 -31.46
N MET A 260 -37.20 -4.55 -32.26
CA MET A 260 -36.13 -4.25 -33.20
C MET A 260 -35.60 -2.85 -32.88
N ASP A 261 -34.27 -2.74 -32.75
CA ASP A 261 -33.64 -1.44 -32.54
C ASP A 261 -33.85 -0.55 -33.76
N SER A 262 -34.09 0.73 -33.56
CA SER A 262 -34.20 1.71 -34.65
C SER A 262 -32.94 1.81 -35.51
N ASP A 263 -31.78 1.48 -34.93
CA ASP A 263 -30.51 1.40 -35.65
C ASP A 263 -30.29 0.04 -36.34
N LEU A 264 -31.27 -0.88 -36.28
CA LEU A 264 -31.28 -2.17 -36.96
C LEU A 264 -32.42 -2.24 -38.00
N GLN A 265 -32.13 -1.82 -39.22
CA GLN A 265 -33.13 -1.63 -40.26
C GLN A 265 -33.29 -2.87 -41.13
N HIS A 266 -34.49 -3.44 -41.19
CA HIS A 266 -34.77 -4.60 -42.06
C HIS A 266 -34.83 -4.18 -43.53
N VAL A 267 -33.92 -4.72 -44.35
CA VAL A 267 -33.87 -4.43 -45.80
C VAL A 267 -34.72 -5.43 -46.58
N GLY A 268 -34.63 -6.72 -46.21
CA GLY A 268 -35.38 -7.79 -46.85
C GLY A 268 -34.76 -9.17 -46.64
N GLY A 269 -35.59 -10.22 -46.62
CA GLY A 269 -35.13 -11.58 -46.31
C GLY A 269 -34.54 -11.63 -44.89
N SER A 270 -33.32 -12.15 -44.74
CA SER A 270 -32.59 -12.17 -43.48
C SER A 270 -31.61 -11.00 -43.31
N LEU A 271 -31.61 -10.00 -44.21
CA LEU A 271 -30.66 -8.88 -44.21
C LEU A 271 -31.17 -7.70 -43.39
N TYR A 272 -30.30 -7.20 -42.51
CA TYR A 272 -30.48 -6.01 -41.70
C TYR A 272 -29.28 -5.08 -41.82
N ASP A 273 -29.54 -3.78 -42.00
CA ASP A 273 -28.52 -2.75 -41.94
C ASP A 273 -28.36 -2.28 -40.49
N VAL A 274 -27.11 -2.22 -40.02
CA VAL A 274 -26.74 -1.69 -38.70
C VAL A 274 -26.19 -0.28 -38.91
N THR A 275 -26.99 0.73 -38.56
CA THR A 275 -26.70 2.15 -38.81
C THR A 275 -26.11 2.88 -37.60
N GLY A 276 -26.08 2.22 -36.44
CA GLY A 276 -25.62 2.76 -35.15
C GLY A 276 -25.24 1.63 -34.19
N PRO A 277 -25.08 1.91 -32.88
CA PRO A 277 -24.78 0.89 -31.89
C PRO A 277 -25.97 -0.05 -31.65
N VAL A 278 -25.80 -1.34 -31.94
CA VAL A 278 -26.86 -2.35 -31.78
C VAL A 278 -26.38 -3.52 -30.92
N THR A 279 -27.23 -3.96 -30.00
CA THR A 279 -27.14 -5.27 -29.34
C THR A 279 -28.24 -6.16 -29.90
N ALA A 280 -27.89 -7.32 -30.46
CA ALA A 280 -28.83 -8.23 -31.12
C ALA A 280 -28.74 -9.66 -30.57
N LEU A 281 -29.90 -10.26 -30.31
CA LEU A 281 -30.10 -11.66 -29.93
C LEU A 281 -30.81 -12.39 -31.07
N MET A 282 -30.05 -12.80 -32.09
CA MET A 282 -30.60 -13.31 -33.36
C MET A 282 -29.70 -14.41 -33.94
N SER A 283 -30.31 -15.33 -34.69
CA SER A 283 -29.62 -16.44 -35.37
C SER A 283 -30.05 -16.52 -36.83
N ASN A 284 -29.22 -17.10 -37.70
CA ASN A 284 -29.48 -17.24 -39.14
C ASN A 284 -29.77 -15.88 -39.84
N THR A 285 -29.14 -14.82 -39.36
CA THR A 285 -29.36 -13.43 -39.80
C THR A 285 -28.11 -12.87 -40.47
N ILE A 286 -28.30 -11.96 -41.43
CA ILE A 286 -27.22 -11.22 -42.09
C ILE A 286 -27.26 -9.78 -41.59
N PHE A 287 -26.15 -9.30 -41.05
CA PHE A 287 -25.97 -7.93 -40.57
C PHE A 287 -24.99 -7.20 -41.47
N ASP A 288 -25.41 -6.10 -42.09
CA ASP A 288 -24.54 -5.18 -42.82
C ASP A 288 -24.19 -4.00 -41.91
N VAL A 289 -22.97 -4.02 -41.36
CA VAL A 289 -22.50 -3.06 -40.35
C VAL A 289 -21.82 -1.89 -41.04
N GLN A 290 -22.50 -0.75 -41.01
CA GLN A 290 -22.05 0.46 -41.69
C GLN A 290 -20.89 1.15 -40.99
N SER A 291 -20.23 2.05 -41.70
CA SER A 291 -19.18 2.90 -41.15
C SER A 291 -19.65 3.66 -39.89
N GLY A 292 -18.91 3.51 -38.78
CA GLY A 292 -19.22 4.10 -37.48
C GLY A 292 -20.24 3.33 -36.63
N ALA A 293 -20.88 2.29 -37.16
CA ALA A 293 -21.80 1.43 -36.42
C ALA A 293 -21.06 0.31 -35.67
N SER A 294 -21.65 -0.22 -34.59
CA SER A 294 -21.06 -1.31 -33.80
C SER A 294 -22.11 -2.37 -33.50
N LEU A 295 -21.71 -3.62 -33.38
CA LEU A 295 -22.62 -4.75 -33.20
C LEU A 295 -22.17 -5.66 -32.06
N ASN A 296 -23.02 -5.79 -31.04
CA ASN A 296 -22.95 -6.85 -30.05
C ASN A 296 -23.94 -7.95 -30.42
N LEU A 297 -23.47 -9.04 -30.99
CA LEU A 297 -24.29 -10.13 -31.49
C LEU A 297 -24.19 -11.35 -30.58
N THR A 298 -25.33 -11.85 -30.13
CA THR A 298 -25.46 -13.18 -29.52
C THR A 298 -26.36 -14.05 -30.39
N GLY A 299 -25.83 -15.17 -30.86
CA GLY A 299 -26.56 -16.18 -31.61
C GLY A 299 -25.70 -16.94 -32.61
N SER A 300 -26.31 -17.84 -33.36
CA SER A 300 -25.59 -18.80 -34.21
C SER A 300 -25.91 -18.66 -35.69
N SER A 301 -24.97 -19.11 -36.52
CA SER A 301 -25.09 -19.17 -37.99
C SER A 301 -25.40 -17.82 -38.63
N ASN A 302 -24.92 -16.73 -38.03
CA ASN A 302 -25.10 -15.38 -38.58
C ASN A 302 -23.97 -15.04 -39.55
N THR A 303 -24.23 -14.08 -40.43
CA THR A 303 -23.21 -13.43 -41.26
C THR A 303 -23.15 -11.95 -40.91
N VAL A 304 -21.97 -11.45 -40.59
CA VAL A 304 -21.69 -10.03 -40.36
C VAL A 304 -20.84 -9.53 -41.52
N ILE A 305 -21.34 -8.58 -42.29
CA ILE A 305 -20.61 -7.87 -43.33
C ILE A 305 -20.18 -6.56 -42.70
N ALA A 306 -18.88 -6.32 -42.57
CA ALA A 306 -18.36 -5.10 -41.96
C ALA A 306 -17.83 -4.17 -43.04
N GLU A 307 -18.42 -2.97 -43.13
CA GLU A 307 -17.92 -1.93 -44.02
C GLU A 307 -16.61 -1.30 -43.51
N SER A 308 -15.95 -0.55 -44.38
CA SER A 308 -14.77 0.23 -43.99
C SER A 308 -15.13 1.27 -42.93
N GLY A 309 -14.43 1.23 -41.79
CA GLY A 309 -14.71 2.09 -40.65
C GLY A 309 -15.86 1.60 -39.75
N ALA A 310 -16.35 0.37 -39.90
CA ALA A 310 -17.18 -0.25 -38.89
C ALA A 310 -16.47 -0.21 -37.52
N GLY A 311 -17.25 0.00 -36.46
CA GLY A 311 -16.78 0.04 -35.08
C GLY A 311 -16.49 -1.36 -34.52
N GLY A 312 -16.44 -1.47 -33.19
CA GLY A 312 -16.20 -2.74 -32.51
C GLY A 312 -17.30 -3.77 -32.77
N LEU A 313 -16.89 -5.02 -33.00
CA LEU A 313 -17.78 -6.17 -33.16
C LEU A 313 -17.56 -7.14 -32.00
N ASN A 314 -18.60 -7.46 -31.25
CA ASN A 314 -18.58 -8.53 -30.27
C ASN A 314 -19.53 -9.63 -30.76
N VAL A 315 -18.98 -10.78 -31.15
CA VAL A 315 -19.75 -11.88 -31.73
C VAL A 315 -19.64 -13.10 -30.84
N ASN A 316 -20.74 -13.42 -30.18
CA ASN A 316 -20.90 -14.59 -29.33
C ASN A 316 -21.83 -15.61 -29.99
N GLY A 317 -21.34 -16.83 -30.17
CA GLY A 317 -22.15 -17.98 -30.55
C GLY A 317 -21.40 -18.91 -31.49
N THR A 318 -22.14 -19.72 -32.24
CA THR A 318 -21.53 -20.79 -33.02
C THR A 318 -21.75 -20.63 -34.51
N GLY A 319 -20.71 -20.91 -35.30
CA GLY A 319 -20.81 -20.91 -36.76
C GLY A 319 -21.09 -19.54 -37.38
N ASN A 320 -20.74 -18.44 -36.70
CA ASN A 320 -20.90 -17.11 -37.26
C ASN A 320 -19.78 -16.80 -38.26
N THR A 321 -20.08 -16.05 -39.31
CA THR A 321 -19.12 -15.61 -40.32
C THR A 321 -19.02 -14.08 -40.32
N ILE A 322 -17.83 -13.52 -40.18
CA ILE A 322 -17.56 -12.08 -40.19
C ILE A 322 -16.69 -11.77 -41.41
N SER A 323 -17.21 -10.97 -42.34
CA SER A 323 -16.57 -10.57 -43.59
C SER A 323 -16.25 -9.07 -43.56
N GLY A 324 -15.02 -8.74 -43.17
CA GLY A 324 -14.48 -7.38 -43.07
C GLY A 324 -13.14 -7.22 -43.76
N ALA A 325 -12.88 -7.91 -44.88
CA ALA A 325 -11.58 -7.89 -45.57
C ALA A 325 -11.12 -6.49 -46.01
N ASN A 326 -12.04 -5.53 -46.19
CA ASN A 326 -11.76 -4.12 -46.52
C ASN A 326 -11.96 -3.18 -45.31
N ALA A 327 -12.17 -3.73 -44.12
CA ALA A 327 -12.41 -2.99 -42.89
C ALA A 327 -11.10 -2.93 -42.08
N ASP A 328 -10.22 -2.02 -42.50
CA ASP A 328 -8.99 -1.73 -41.76
C ASP A 328 -9.32 -1.11 -40.39
N GLY A 329 -8.52 -1.44 -39.37
CA GLY A 329 -8.72 -0.94 -38.02
C GLY A 329 -9.85 -1.60 -37.22
N MET A 330 -10.54 -2.59 -37.80
CA MET A 330 -11.63 -3.30 -37.14
C MET A 330 -11.15 -3.99 -35.84
N GLN A 331 -11.97 -3.91 -34.79
CA GLN A 331 -11.75 -4.60 -33.53
C GLN A 331 -12.83 -5.65 -33.33
N VAL A 332 -12.43 -6.90 -33.09
CA VAL A 332 -13.35 -8.03 -32.98
C VAL A 332 -13.07 -8.82 -31.70
N ASP A 333 -14.09 -8.93 -30.85
CA ASP A 333 -14.14 -9.93 -29.79
C ASP A 333 -14.95 -11.11 -30.29
N LEU A 334 -14.31 -12.27 -30.39
CA LEU A 334 -14.88 -13.50 -30.92
C LEU A 334 -15.02 -14.55 -29.81
N ASN A 335 -16.24 -15.03 -29.60
CA ASN A 335 -16.54 -16.04 -28.60
C ASN A 335 -17.50 -17.11 -29.17
N GLY A 336 -17.38 -18.32 -28.63
CA GLY A 336 -18.18 -19.47 -29.00
C GLY A 336 -17.36 -20.47 -29.82
N SER A 337 -17.91 -21.02 -30.90
CA SER A 337 -17.19 -22.06 -31.64
C SER A 337 -17.46 -22.14 -33.13
N GLY A 338 -16.44 -22.53 -33.89
CA GLY A 338 -16.53 -22.74 -35.33
C GLY A 338 -16.87 -21.48 -36.11
N ASN A 339 -16.54 -20.30 -35.58
CA ASN A 339 -16.73 -19.03 -36.25
C ASN A 339 -15.62 -18.80 -37.29
N VAL A 340 -15.94 -18.00 -38.30
CA VAL A 340 -15.02 -17.60 -39.35
C VAL A 340 -14.92 -16.08 -39.35
N LEU A 341 -13.71 -15.54 -39.24
CA LEU A 341 -13.43 -14.11 -39.29
C LEU A 341 -12.45 -13.81 -40.42
N THR A 342 -12.75 -12.81 -41.23
CA THR A 342 -11.79 -12.17 -42.13
C THR A 342 -11.81 -10.67 -41.89
N MET A 343 -10.65 -10.06 -41.63
CA MET A 343 -10.51 -8.63 -41.39
C MET A 343 -9.40 -7.99 -42.23
N GLY A 344 -9.46 -6.67 -42.39
CA GLY A 344 -8.42 -5.86 -43.05
C GLY A 344 -7.16 -5.73 -42.21
N GLY A 345 -6.29 -4.78 -42.58
CA GLY A 345 -5.05 -4.50 -41.84
C GLY A 345 -5.27 -3.56 -40.65
N ASN A 346 -4.23 -3.37 -39.84
CA ASN A 346 -4.22 -2.48 -38.68
C ASN A 346 -5.32 -2.77 -37.62
N GLY A 347 -5.89 -3.98 -37.65
CA GLY A 347 -7.00 -4.39 -36.79
C GLY A 347 -6.56 -5.19 -35.57
N GLY A 348 -7.54 -5.59 -34.76
CA GLY A 348 -7.33 -6.43 -33.58
C GLY A 348 -8.42 -7.49 -33.43
N VAL A 349 -8.03 -8.71 -33.10
CA VAL A 349 -8.95 -9.79 -32.73
C VAL A 349 -8.56 -10.41 -31.39
N THR A 350 -9.56 -10.56 -30.53
CA THR A 350 -9.48 -11.39 -29.31
C THR A 350 -10.36 -12.62 -29.52
N ASP A 351 -9.75 -13.80 -29.56
CA ASP A 351 -10.47 -15.06 -29.69
C ASP A 351 -10.44 -15.84 -28.37
N THR A 352 -11.60 -15.97 -27.72
CA THR A 352 -11.77 -16.81 -26.52
C THR A 352 -12.51 -18.11 -26.81
N GLY A 353 -12.81 -18.40 -28.08
CA GLY A 353 -13.67 -19.47 -28.55
C GLY A 353 -12.98 -20.82 -28.75
N SER A 354 -13.51 -21.61 -29.67
CA SER A 354 -12.95 -22.91 -30.03
C SER A 354 -13.21 -23.30 -31.48
N GLY A 355 -12.17 -23.78 -32.16
CA GLY A 355 -12.25 -24.23 -33.55
C GLY A 355 -12.54 -23.10 -34.53
N ASP A 356 -12.20 -21.86 -34.16
CA ASP A 356 -12.44 -20.67 -34.98
C ASP A 356 -11.36 -20.55 -36.08
N THR A 357 -11.75 -20.02 -37.24
CA THR A 357 -10.84 -19.74 -38.36
C THR A 357 -10.77 -18.23 -38.57
N ILE A 358 -9.58 -17.66 -38.43
CA ILE A 358 -9.36 -16.22 -38.40
C ILE A 358 -8.37 -15.85 -39.49
N THR A 359 -8.68 -14.85 -40.30
CA THR A 359 -7.78 -14.26 -41.29
C THR A 359 -7.62 -12.78 -40.99
N ILE A 360 -6.37 -12.33 -40.82
CA ILE A 360 -6.03 -10.93 -40.55
C ILE A 360 -5.23 -10.31 -41.70
N GLY A 361 -5.36 -9.01 -41.91
CA GLY A 361 -4.51 -8.23 -42.82
C GLY A 361 -3.22 -7.76 -42.14
N THR A 362 -2.37 -7.04 -42.87
CA THR A 362 -1.07 -6.54 -42.38
C THR A 362 -1.15 -5.68 -41.12
N ASP A 363 -0.08 -5.66 -40.33
CA ASP A 363 0.09 -4.80 -39.15
C ASP A 363 -1.05 -4.96 -38.12
N SER A 364 -1.64 -6.14 -38.02
CA SER A 364 -2.75 -6.47 -37.13
C SER A 364 -2.28 -7.19 -35.87
N GLN A 365 -3.19 -7.29 -34.88
CA GLN A 365 -2.95 -8.00 -33.63
C GLN A 365 -3.95 -9.14 -33.45
N ALA A 366 -3.47 -10.32 -33.05
CA ALA A 366 -4.33 -11.46 -32.73
C ALA A 366 -3.98 -12.03 -31.35
N GLY A 367 -4.92 -11.94 -30.42
CA GLY A 367 -4.86 -12.60 -29.12
C GLY A 367 -5.67 -13.89 -29.14
N LEU A 368 -4.99 -15.03 -29.08
CA LEU A 368 -5.59 -16.36 -29.12
C LEU A 368 -5.62 -16.96 -27.71
N PHE A 369 -6.80 -16.93 -27.10
CA PHE A 369 -7.09 -17.45 -25.76
C PHE A 369 -7.96 -18.71 -25.80
N GLY A 370 -8.64 -18.93 -26.93
CA GLY A 370 -9.45 -20.10 -27.24
C GLY A 370 -8.65 -21.36 -27.62
N SER A 371 -9.34 -22.43 -28.00
CA SER A 371 -8.72 -23.71 -28.39
C SER A 371 -8.89 -24.04 -29.87
N GLN A 372 -7.93 -24.74 -30.48
CA GLN A 372 -8.00 -25.20 -31.87
C GLN A 372 -8.23 -24.09 -32.91
N THR A 373 -7.81 -22.86 -32.61
CA THR A 373 -7.91 -21.74 -33.54
C THR A 373 -6.96 -21.95 -34.72
N THR A 374 -7.45 -21.69 -35.93
CA THR A 374 -6.62 -21.55 -37.13
C THR A 374 -6.50 -20.09 -37.48
N LEU A 375 -5.29 -19.53 -37.45
CA LEU A 375 -5.00 -18.14 -37.77
C LEU A 375 -4.21 -18.04 -39.08
N ASP A 376 -4.72 -17.30 -40.05
CA ASP A 376 -4.07 -16.97 -41.31
C ASP A 376 -3.62 -15.50 -41.31
N ALA A 377 -2.33 -15.28 -41.12
CA ALA A 377 -1.65 -13.98 -41.02
C ALA A 377 -0.54 -13.88 -42.09
N THR A 378 -0.89 -14.06 -43.37
CA THR A 378 0.12 -14.30 -44.42
C THR A 378 0.73 -13.04 -45.03
N GLN A 379 0.28 -11.85 -44.63
CA GLN A 379 0.68 -10.59 -45.26
C GLN A 379 1.87 -9.90 -44.56
N GLY A 380 2.17 -10.26 -43.31
CA GLY A 380 3.33 -9.78 -42.56
C GLY A 380 3.06 -8.53 -41.71
N GLY A 381 3.94 -8.31 -40.73
CA GLY A 381 3.87 -7.16 -39.80
C GLY A 381 2.99 -7.38 -38.57
N ASP A 382 2.44 -8.58 -38.41
CA ASP A 382 1.45 -8.88 -37.39
C ASP A 382 2.09 -9.26 -36.05
N LEU A 383 1.34 -9.04 -34.98
CA LEU A 383 1.69 -9.44 -33.63
C LEU A 383 0.66 -10.44 -33.09
N ILE A 384 1.14 -11.66 -32.83
CA ILE A 384 0.31 -12.80 -32.48
C ILE A 384 0.66 -13.28 -31.07
N TYR A 385 -0.33 -13.30 -30.19
CA TYR A 385 -0.21 -13.79 -28.82
C TYR A 385 -1.00 -15.08 -28.66
N VAL A 386 -0.37 -16.10 -28.07
CA VAL A 386 -0.99 -17.39 -27.76
C VAL A 386 -0.79 -17.67 -26.27
N GLU A 387 -1.86 -17.49 -25.50
CA GLU A 387 -1.81 -17.50 -24.02
C GLU A 387 -2.39 -18.77 -23.38
N SER A 388 -2.25 -18.86 -22.06
CA SER A 388 -2.25 -20.09 -21.24
C SER A 388 -3.46 -21.03 -21.36
N THR A 389 -4.63 -20.57 -21.83
CA THR A 389 -5.83 -21.40 -22.01
C THR A 389 -5.93 -22.02 -23.40
N SER A 390 -5.09 -21.60 -24.34
CA SER A 390 -5.12 -22.11 -25.70
C SER A 390 -4.48 -23.50 -25.83
N SER A 391 -5.10 -24.37 -26.63
CA SER A 391 -4.54 -25.68 -26.96
C SER A 391 -4.73 -25.98 -28.44
N GLY A 392 -3.63 -26.33 -29.12
CA GLY A 392 -3.67 -26.79 -30.52
C GLY A 392 -3.90 -25.68 -31.55
N ALA A 393 -3.44 -24.45 -31.30
CA ALA A 393 -3.50 -23.39 -32.30
C ALA A 393 -2.62 -23.70 -33.51
N THR A 394 -3.16 -23.49 -34.71
CA THR A 394 -2.43 -23.56 -35.99
C THR A 394 -2.31 -22.15 -36.56
N ILE A 395 -1.08 -21.67 -36.74
CA ILE A 395 -0.79 -20.32 -37.19
C ILE A 395 -0.10 -20.41 -38.53
N ASN A 396 -0.70 -19.85 -39.57
CA ASN A 396 -0.12 -19.68 -40.90
C ASN A 396 0.32 -18.22 -41.04
N ALA A 397 1.57 -17.92 -40.68
CA ALA A 397 2.10 -16.55 -40.57
C ALA A 397 3.42 -16.40 -41.33
N SER A 398 3.70 -15.23 -41.90
CA SER A 398 4.97 -14.97 -42.59
C SER A 398 5.43 -13.53 -42.41
N ASN A 399 6.64 -13.37 -41.89
CA ASN A 399 7.24 -12.09 -41.48
C ASN A 399 6.53 -11.44 -40.28
N ASP A 400 6.07 -12.26 -39.34
CA ASP A 400 5.30 -11.83 -38.17
C ASP A 400 6.04 -12.09 -36.86
N ARG A 401 5.57 -11.46 -35.78
CA ARG A 401 6.01 -11.73 -34.42
C ARG A 401 5.00 -12.61 -33.71
N VAL A 402 5.44 -13.78 -33.26
CA VAL A 402 4.62 -14.74 -32.50
C VAL A 402 5.17 -14.86 -31.08
N GLN A 403 4.32 -14.71 -30.07
CA GLN A 403 4.64 -14.97 -28.68
C GLN A 403 3.74 -16.09 -28.18
N ALA A 404 4.34 -17.24 -27.83
CA ALA A 404 3.58 -18.41 -27.43
C ALA A 404 4.02 -18.91 -26.06
N SER A 405 3.07 -18.93 -25.12
CA SER A 405 3.21 -19.58 -23.81
C SER A 405 2.59 -20.98 -23.79
N GLN A 406 2.14 -21.47 -24.95
CA GLN A 406 1.51 -22.77 -25.15
C GLN A 406 2.03 -23.43 -26.41
N SER A 407 1.79 -24.73 -26.54
CA SER A 407 2.26 -25.50 -27.70
C SER A 407 1.46 -25.13 -28.95
N ILE A 408 2.17 -24.80 -30.03
CA ILE A 408 1.58 -24.32 -31.29
C ILE A 408 2.15 -25.04 -32.50
N GLN A 409 1.36 -25.08 -33.58
CA GLN A 409 1.88 -25.30 -34.92
C GLN A 409 2.03 -23.96 -35.62
N LEU A 410 3.24 -23.65 -36.10
CA LEU A 410 3.53 -22.45 -36.88
C LEU A 410 3.98 -22.86 -38.29
N ASN A 411 3.29 -22.35 -39.30
CA ASN A 411 3.59 -22.54 -40.70
C ASN A 411 3.95 -21.17 -41.31
N GLY A 412 5.04 -21.13 -42.09
CA GLY A 412 5.44 -19.97 -42.89
C GLY A 412 6.84 -19.44 -42.56
N ASP A 413 7.22 -18.37 -43.26
CA ASP A 413 8.62 -17.97 -43.40
C ASP A 413 8.90 -16.63 -42.71
N GLY A 414 10.13 -16.43 -42.23
CA GLY A 414 10.61 -15.12 -41.77
C GLY A 414 10.03 -14.63 -40.43
N ASN A 415 9.39 -15.50 -39.65
CA ASN A 415 8.77 -15.11 -38.38
C ASN A 415 9.78 -14.97 -37.24
N GLN A 416 9.47 -14.11 -36.28
CA GLN A 416 10.17 -13.98 -35.00
C GLN A 416 9.31 -14.58 -33.88
N VAL A 417 9.76 -15.70 -33.31
CA VAL A 417 8.99 -16.48 -32.35
C VAL A 417 9.62 -16.41 -30.97
N GLY A 418 8.87 -16.03 -29.95
CA GLY A 418 9.25 -16.18 -28.55
C GLY A 418 8.48 -17.33 -27.91
N LEU A 419 9.20 -18.29 -27.31
CA LEU A 419 8.63 -19.47 -26.65
C LEU A 419 8.90 -19.47 -25.15
N SER A 420 7.91 -19.85 -24.35
CA SER A 420 8.03 -20.04 -22.91
C SER A 420 7.32 -21.32 -22.48
N GLN A 421 8.09 -22.32 -22.01
CA GLN A 421 7.59 -23.61 -21.50
C GLN A 421 6.61 -24.30 -22.47
N SER A 422 6.93 -24.33 -23.76
CA SER A 422 6.05 -24.83 -24.82
C SER A 422 6.76 -25.59 -25.92
N THR A 423 6.01 -26.39 -26.70
CA THR A 423 6.50 -27.03 -27.93
C THR A 423 6.06 -26.23 -29.16
N LEU A 424 7.02 -25.83 -29.99
CA LEU A 424 6.79 -25.24 -31.32
C LEU A 424 6.97 -26.30 -32.40
N ASN A 425 5.88 -26.64 -33.10
CA ASN A 425 5.95 -27.43 -34.34
C ASN A 425 6.06 -26.47 -35.53
N LEU A 426 7.27 -26.27 -36.04
CA LEU A 426 7.59 -25.31 -37.08
C LEU A 426 7.66 -25.97 -38.46
N SER A 427 6.93 -25.41 -39.41
CA SER A 427 7.14 -25.63 -40.85
C SER A 427 7.39 -24.30 -41.55
N GLY A 428 8.45 -24.21 -42.35
CA GLY A 428 8.85 -22.97 -43.01
C GLY A 428 10.34 -22.68 -42.91
N ASN A 429 10.73 -21.53 -43.42
CA ASN A 429 12.11 -21.14 -43.68
C ASN A 429 12.45 -19.81 -43.02
N ASN A 430 13.74 -19.61 -42.68
CA ASN A 430 14.27 -18.32 -42.21
C ASN A 430 13.57 -17.72 -40.98
N ASN A 431 13.00 -18.55 -40.10
CA ASN A 431 12.40 -18.09 -38.84
C ASN A 431 13.49 -17.93 -37.77
N THR A 432 13.33 -16.93 -36.89
CA THR A 432 14.17 -16.74 -35.70
C THR A 432 13.36 -17.08 -34.45
N ILE A 433 13.87 -17.98 -33.60
CA ILE A 433 13.15 -18.53 -32.45
C ILE A 433 13.93 -18.26 -31.17
N GLY A 434 13.40 -17.41 -30.29
CA GLY A 434 13.85 -17.30 -28.91
C GLY A 434 13.28 -18.45 -28.08
N VAL A 435 14.16 -19.33 -27.62
CA VAL A 435 13.79 -20.55 -26.89
C VAL A 435 13.96 -20.29 -25.39
N GLY A 436 12.84 -20.10 -24.69
CA GLY A 436 12.81 -20.04 -23.23
C GLY A 436 13.05 -21.40 -22.57
N THR A 437 13.30 -21.39 -21.26
CA THR A 437 13.62 -22.60 -20.50
C THR A 437 12.49 -23.62 -20.54
N GLY A 438 12.83 -24.89 -20.77
CA GLY A 438 11.87 -26.00 -20.86
C GLY A 438 11.01 -26.01 -22.14
N SER A 439 11.35 -25.18 -23.14
CA SER A 439 10.70 -25.19 -24.45
C SER A 439 11.35 -26.20 -25.41
N GLU A 440 10.58 -26.64 -26.40
CA GLU A 440 11.04 -27.52 -27.48
C GLU A 440 10.72 -26.91 -28.83
N VAL A 441 11.68 -26.93 -29.76
CA VAL A 441 11.45 -26.57 -31.16
C VAL A 441 11.57 -27.82 -32.02
N VAL A 442 10.49 -28.18 -32.69
CA VAL A 442 10.41 -29.29 -33.63
C VAL A 442 10.25 -28.73 -35.02
N THR A 443 11.12 -29.15 -35.94
CA THR A 443 11.02 -28.84 -37.37
C THR A 443 10.77 -30.12 -38.16
N SER A 444 10.46 -30.01 -39.45
CA SER A 444 10.25 -31.19 -40.32
C SER A 444 11.46 -32.12 -40.42
N ASN A 445 12.67 -31.62 -40.14
CA ASN A 445 13.91 -32.36 -40.34
C ASN A 445 14.79 -32.45 -39.09
N GLY A 446 14.35 -31.99 -37.93
CA GLY A 446 15.14 -32.00 -36.70
C GLY A 446 14.45 -31.33 -35.52
N SER A 447 15.01 -31.44 -34.32
CA SER A 447 14.50 -30.78 -33.12
C SER A 447 15.62 -30.17 -32.27
N LEU A 448 15.25 -29.23 -31.41
CA LEU A 448 16.10 -28.67 -30.36
C LEU A 448 15.30 -28.65 -29.05
N THR A 449 15.86 -29.25 -28.01
CA THR A 449 15.24 -29.37 -26.69
C THR A 449 16.27 -29.02 -25.62
N GLU A 450 15.87 -28.29 -24.58
CA GLU A 450 16.65 -28.16 -23.36
C GLU A 450 16.36 -29.35 -22.42
N ALA A 451 17.41 -30.02 -21.95
CA ALA A 451 17.32 -31.09 -20.98
C ALA A 451 17.21 -30.55 -19.55
N ALA A 452 16.72 -31.38 -18.63
CA ALA A 452 16.54 -30.99 -17.23
C ALA A 452 17.84 -30.62 -16.49
N ASP A 453 19.00 -31.01 -17.02
CA ASP A 453 20.32 -30.68 -16.49
C ASP A 453 20.93 -29.40 -17.12
N GLY A 454 20.17 -28.68 -17.95
CA GLY A 454 20.59 -27.46 -18.64
C GLY A 454 21.45 -27.71 -19.89
N SER A 455 21.65 -28.97 -20.30
CA SER A 455 22.23 -29.30 -21.59
C SER A 455 21.21 -29.13 -22.72
N PHE A 456 21.70 -28.99 -23.96
CA PHE A 456 20.84 -28.89 -25.14
C PHE A 456 20.96 -30.14 -25.99
N VAL A 457 19.83 -30.66 -26.45
CA VAL A 457 19.76 -31.82 -27.34
C VAL A 457 19.25 -31.37 -28.70
N GLY A 458 20.11 -31.43 -29.71
CA GLY A 458 19.75 -31.25 -31.12
C GLY A 458 19.59 -32.59 -31.82
N THR A 459 18.56 -32.77 -32.65
CA THR A 459 18.35 -33.99 -33.44
C THR A 459 18.16 -33.69 -34.92
N GLY A 460 18.51 -34.64 -35.79
CA GLY A 460 18.24 -34.55 -37.22
C GLY A 460 19.15 -33.55 -37.95
N ASN A 461 18.61 -32.68 -38.81
CA ASN A 461 19.36 -31.72 -39.64
C ASN A 461 19.80 -30.45 -38.90
N VAL A 462 19.96 -30.50 -37.58
CA VAL A 462 20.60 -29.43 -36.81
C VAL A 462 22.06 -29.33 -37.25
N ASN A 463 22.51 -28.13 -37.64
CA ASN A 463 23.90 -27.93 -38.03
C ASN A 463 24.79 -27.81 -36.77
N ALA A 464 25.12 -28.95 -36.17
CA ALA A 464 25.93 -29.04 -34.96
C ALA A 464 27.27 -28.29 -35.08
N GLY A 465 27.88 -28.24 -36.28
CA GLY A 465 29.14 -27.54 -36.52
C GLY A 465 29.01 -26.00 -36.61
N ALA A 466 27.80 -25.46 -36.65
CA ALA A 466 27.52 -24.03 -36.68
C ALA A 466 26.88 -23.53 -35.38
N VAL A 467 26.82 -24.36 -34.34
CA VAL A 467 26.38 -23.91 -33.02
C VAL A 467 27.45 -22.98 -32.45
N SER A 468 27.05 -21.77 -32.08
CA SER A 468 27.95 -20.76 -31.50
C SER A 468 27.36 -20.23 -30.19
N LEU A 469 28.22 -19.95 -29.22
CA LEU A 469 27.88 -19.23 -28.00
C LEU A 469 28.60 -17.90 -28.03
N THR A 470 27.90 -16.79 -27.86
CA THR A 470 28.52 -15.45 -27.82
C THR A 470 27.74 -14.57 -26.88
N GLY A 471 28.39 -13.95 -25.90
CA GLY A 471 27.70 -13.08 -24.96
C GLY A 471 26.69 -13.83 -24.08
N GLY A 472 26.85 -15.14 -23.87
CA GLY A 472 25.86 -15.98 -23.21
C GLY A 472 24.62 -16.34 -24.05
N VAL A 473 24.59 -15.99 -25.35
CA VAL A 473 23.52 -16.37 -26.28
C VAL A 473 23.98 -17.53 -27.16
N ALA A 474 23.38 -18.70 -26.99
CA ALA A 474 23.62 -19.83 -27.86
C ALA A 474 22.75 -19.71 -29.12
N THR A 475 23.38 -19.79 -30.29
CA THR A 475 22.71 -19.75 -31.60
C THR A 475 22.84 -21.12 -32.26
N VAL A 476 21.70 -21.69 -32.66
CA VAL A 476 21.60 -23.03 -33.26
C VAL A 476 20.86 -22.95 -34.59
N GLN A 477 21.44 -23.49 -35.66
CA GLN A 477 20.76 -23.57 -36.96
C GLN A 477 19.96 -24.89 -37.06
N LEU A 478 18.66 -24.78 -37.28
CA LEU A 478 17.71 -25.91 -37.31
C LEU A 478 17.39 -26.41 -38.74
N GLY A 479 18.16 -25.95 -39.74
CA GLY A 479 17.91 -26.22 -41.16
C GLY A 479 16.93 -25.23 -41.80
N ASN A 480 16.89 -25.19 -43.15
CA ASN A 480 16.05 -24.27 -43.93
C ASN A 480 16.20 -22.78 -43.55
N GLY A 481 17.37 -22.39 -43.05
CA GLY A 481 17.64 -21.03 -42.58
C GLY A 481 16.99 -20.67 -41.23
N ASN A 482 16.30 -21.59 -40.57
CA ASN A 482 15.74 -21.34 -39.23
C ASN A 482 16.85 -21.30 -38.18
N ILE A 483 16.76 -20.33 -37.27
CA ILE A 483 17.74 -20.05 -36.22
C ILE A 483 17.03 -20.04 -34.87
N ALA A 484 17.49 -20.88 -33.94
CA ALA A 484 17.10 -20.79 -32.54
C ALA A 484 18.17 -20.06 -31.73
N THR A 485 17.74 -19.14 -30.87
CA THR A 485 18.57 -18.43 -29.91
C THR A 485 18.12 -18.78 -28.50
N ILE A 486 19.07 -19.11 -27.63
CA ILE A 486 18.83 -19.41 -26.22
C ILE A 486 19.69 -18.45 -25.40
N ASP A 487 19.06 -17.71 -24.50
CA ASP A 487 19.74 -16.76 -23.62
C ASP A 487 20.28 -17.43 -22.35
N ASN A 488 21.24 -16.77 -21.70
CA ASN A 488 21.83 -17.18 -20.42
C ASN A 488 22.55 -18.55 -20.44
N VAL A 489 23.10 -18.94 -21.59
CA VAL A 489 23.90 -20.16 -21.72
C VAL A 489 25.32 -19.91 -21.23
N ALA A 490 25.82 -20.77 -20.34
CA ALA A 490 27.19 -20.69 -19.83
C ALA A 490 28.19 -21.36 -20.79
N SER A 491 29.37 -20.77 -20.92
CA SER A 491 30.56 -21.44 -21.46
C SER A 491 30.90 -22.62 -20.56
N GLY A 492 30.95 -23.82 -21.12
CA GLY A 492 31.02 -25.08 -20.38
C GLY A 492 29.76 -25.94 -20.50
N THR A 493 28.63 -25.41 -20.97
CA THR A 493 27.40 -26.18 -21.21
C THR A 493 27.61 -27.22 -22.32
N THR A 494 27.06 -28.42 -22.13
CA THR A 494 27.13 -29.50 -23.13
C THR A 494 26.01 -29.35 -24.17
N PHE A 495 26.36 -29.57 -25.44
CA PHE A 495 25.42 -29.76 -26.54
C PHE A 495 25.52 -31.21 -27.05
N ASP A 496 24.43 -31.95 -26.88
CA ASP A 496 24.28 -33.31 -27.37
C ASP A 496 23.60 -33.29 -28.74
N TYR A 497 24.23 -33.88 -29.74
CA TYR A 497 23.70 -33.98 -31.09
C TYR A 497 23.42 -35.44 -31.45
N VAL A 498 22.21 -35.70 -31.94
CA VAL A 498 21.78 -37.00 -32.46
C VAL A 498 21.54 -36.88 -33.96
N ASP A 499 22.37 -37.54 -34.77
CA ASP A 499 22.23 -37.50 -36.23
C ASP A 499 21.02 -38.31 -36.73
N ALA A 500 20.72 -38.20 -38.03
CA ALA A 500 19.60 -38.90 -38.66
C ALA A 500 19.71 -40.45 -38.62
N SER A 501 20.89 -41.01 -38.31
CA SER A 501 21.10 -42.45 -38.12
C SER A 501 20.91 -42.90 -36.67
N GLY A 502 20.72 -41.95 -35.74
CA GLY A 502 20.62 -42.17 -34.30
C GLY A 502 21.97 -42.19 -33.59
N ALA A 503 23.08 -41.83 -34.26
CA ALA A 503 24.38 -41.74 -33.62
C ALA A 503 24.48 -40.46 -32.79
N THR A 504 25.07 -40.57 -31.59
CA THR A 504 25.20 -39.45 -30.65
C THR A 504 26.63 -38.91 -30.62
N SER A 505 26.75 -37.59 -30.57
CA SER A 505 28.00 -36.87 -30.35
C SER A 505 27.76 -35.70 -29.40
N ALA A 506 28.66 -35.47 -28.47
CA ALA A 506 28.56 -34.38 -27.50
C ALA A 506 29.76 -33.45 -27.65
N PHE A 507 29.53 -32.15 -27.52
CA PHE A 507 30.61 -31.16 -27.44
C PHE A 507 30.24 -30.05 -26.45
N THR A 508 31.26 -29.40 -25.90
CA THR A 508 31.09 -28.30 -24.96
C THR A 508 31.02 -26.98 -25.70
N LEU A 509 30.01 -26.17 -25.39
CA LEU A 509 29.90 -24.81 -25.89
C LEU A 509 30.94 -23.93 -25.20
N VAL A 510 31.69 -23.19 -26.00
CA VAL A 510 32.66 -22.20 -25.52
C VAL A 510 32.23 -20.86 -26.08
N ASP A 511 32.06 -19.88 -25.21
CA ASP A 511 31.74 -18.51 -25.61
C ASP A 511 32.87 -17.96 -26.50
N THR A 512 32.54 -17.34 -27.63
CA THR A 512 33.54 -16.79 -28.55
C THR A 512 34.33 -15.62 -27.93
N ASP A 513 33.76 -14.96 -26.91
CA ASP A 513 34.44 -13.95 -26.10
C ASP A 513 35.32 -14.56 -24.99
N LEU A 514 35.41 -15.90 -24.89
CA LEU A 514 36.28 -16.63 -23.97
C LEU A 514 37.38 -17.38 -24.74
N GLN A 515 38.53 -16.75 -24.93
CA GLN A 515 39.60 -17.27 -25.78
C GLN A 515 40.65 -18.03 -24.96
N HIS A 516 40.88 -19.31 -25.30
CA HIS A 516 41.92 -20.10 -24.64
C HIS A 516 43.31 -19.68 -25.14
N VAL A 517 44.15 -19.17 -24.23
CA VAL A 517 45.53 -18.76 -24.55
C VAL A 517 46.49 -19.93 -24.41
N GLY A 518 46.35 -20.71 -23.33
CA GLY A 518 47.16 -21.88 -23.05
C GLY A 518 47.18 -22.28 -21.58
N GLY A 519 47.36 -23.58 -21.29
CA GLY A 519 47.26 -24.09 -19.92
C GLY A 519 45.86 -23.85 -19.34
N SER A 520 45.78 -23.23 -18.16
CA SER A 520 44.51 -22.83 -17.53
C SER A 520 44.11 -21.38 -17.82
N LEU A 521 44.83 -20.64 -18.68
CA LEU A 521 44.59 -19.21 -18.95
C LEU A 521 43.61 -19.00 -20.11
N TYR A 522 42.63 -18.14 -19.86
CA TYR A 522 41.65 -17.66 -20.83
C TYR A 522 41.57 -16.14 -20.81
N ASP A 523 41.51 -15.54 -21.99
CA ASP A 523 41.20 -14.11 -22.16
C ASP A 523 39.69 -13.94 -22.29
N VAL A 524 39.12 -12.98 -21.56
CA VAL A 524 37.71 -12.58 -21.65
C VAL A 524 37.64 -11.24 -22.38
N THR A 525 37.19 -11.27 -23.63
CA THR A 525 37.21 -10.11 -24.56
C THR A 525 35.88 -9.36 -24.63
N GLY A 526 34.81 -9.93 -24.07
CA GLY A 526 33.45 -9.40 -24.06
C GLY A 526 32.65 -9.93 -22.86
N PRO A 527 31.30 -9.82 -22.86
CA PRO A 527 30.47 -10.39 -21.80
C PRO A 527 30.51 -11.92 -21.82
N VAL A 528 30.86 -12.57 -20.71
CA VAL A 528 30.90 -14.04 -20.63
C VAL A 528 30.19 -14.54 -19.37
N THR A 529 29.38 -15.58 -19.54
CA THR A 529 28.93 -16.44 -18.43
C THR A 529 29.69 -17.75 -18.52
N ALA A 530 30.37 -18.19 -17.45
CA ALA A 530 31.23 -19.37 -17.46
C ALA A 530 30.95 -20.32 -16.29
N LEU A 531 30.96 -21.62 -16.56
CA LEU A 531 30.88 -22.70 -15.57
C LEU A 531 32.21 -23.46 -15.53
N MET A 532 33.18 -22.97 -14.76
CA MET A 532 34.55 -23.46 -14.78
C MET A 532 35.23 -23.35 -13.41
N SER A 533 36.11 -24.30 -13.09
CA SER A 533 36.88 -24.33 -11.84
C SER A 533 38.36 -24.59 -12.12
N ASN A 534 39.26 -24.09 -11.26
CA ASN A 534 40.71 -24.18 -11.42
C ASN A 534 41.24 -23.49 -12.69
N THR A 535 40.60 -22.39 -13.08
CA THR A 535 40.88 -21.62 -14.30
C THR A 535 41.39 -20.22 -13.96
N ILE A 536 42.22 -19.65 -14.84
CA ILE A 536 42.67 -18.26 -14.79
C ILE A 536 41.94 -17.49 -15.89
N PHE A 537 41.22 -16.43 -15.51
CA PHE A 537 40.53 -15.52 -16.42
C PHE A 537 41.25 -14.17 -16.44
N ASP A 538 41.72 -13.75 -17.60
CA ASP A 538 42.22 -12.40 -17.85
C ASP A 538 41.11 -11.57 -18.49
N VAL A 539 40.45 -10.74 -17.69
CA VAL A 539 39.26 -9.97 -18.08
C VAL A 539 39.69 -8.61 -18.59
N GLN A 540 39.53 -8.40 -19.90
CA GLN A 540 40.02 -7.24 -20.61
C GLN A 540 39.12 -6.01 -20.43
N SER A 541 39.64 -4.84 -20.80
CA SER A 541 38.88 -3.59 -20.79
C SER A 541 37.56 -3.69 -21.58
N GLY A 542 36.45 -3.30 -20.95
CA GLY A 542 35.11 -3.37 -21.55
C GLY A 542 34.40 -4.72 -21.42
N ALA A 543 35.08 -5.77 -20.97
CA ALA A 543 34.50 -7.09 -20.74
C ALA A 543 33.81 -7.21 -19.37
N SER A 544 33.02 -8.27 -19.19
CA SER A 544 32.37 -8.64 -17.93
C SER A 544 32.30 -10.15 -17.77
N LEU A 545 32.33 -10.64 -16.53
CA LEU A 545 32.37 -12.08 -16.25
C LEU A 545 31.35 -12.46 -15.17
N ASN A 546 30.42 -13.35 -15.53
CA ASN A 546 29.59 -14.11 -14.58
C ASN A 546 30.18 -15.51 -14.45
N LEU A 547 30.93 -15.76 -13.38
CA LEU A 547 31.64 -17.01 -13.15
C LEU A 547 30.93 -17.84 -12.08
N THR A 548 30.57 -19.08 -12.42
CA THR A 548 30.23 -20.11 -11.45
C THR A 548 31.34 -21.16 -11.41
N GLY A 549 31.98 -21.30 -10.24
CA GLY A 549 33.00 -22.31 -10.00
C GLY A 549 34.00 -21.91 -8.93
N SER A 550 34.87 -22.86 -8.58
CA SER A 550 35.76 -22.75 -7.42
C SER A 550 37.24 -22.77 -7.80
N SER A 551 38.09 -22.24 -6.91
CA SER A 551 39.54 -22.21 -7.05
C SER A 551 40.04 -21.51 -8.32
N ASN A 552 39.30 -20.52 -8.81
CA ASN A 552 39.68 -19.74 -9.99
C ASN A 552 40.52 -18.51 -9.62
N THR A 553 41.28 -17.99 -10.59
CA THR A 553 41.91 -16.67 -10.50
C THR A 553 41.30 -15.76 -11.56
N VAL A 554 40.83 -14.58 -11.18
CA VAL A 554 40.31 -13.55 -12.08
C VAL A 554 41.25 -12.36 -12.01
N ILE A 555 41.86 -12.02 -13.14
CA ILE A 555 42.69 -10.83 -13.32
C ILE A 555 41.82 -9.82 -14.06
N ALA A 556 41.55 -8.68 -13.45
CA ALA A 556 40.69 -7.64 -14.03
C ALA A 556 41.52 -6.45 -14.48
N GLU A 557 41.51 -6.18 -15.78
CA GLU A 557 42.16 -5.00 -16.36
C GLU A 557 41.39 -3.70 -16.09
N SER A 558 42.03 -2.56 -16.38
CA SER A 558 41.37 -1.25 -16.24
C SER A 558 40.20 -1.12 -17.22
N GLY A 559 39.03 -0.73 -16.72
CA GLY A 559 37.81 -0.56 -17.52
C GLY A 559 36.95 -1.82 -17.66
N VAL A 560 37.22 -2.89 -16.90
CA VAL A 560 36.28 -4.00 -16.72
C VAL A 560 34.97 -3.46 -16.15
N GLY A 561 33.84 -3.92 -16.69
CA GLY A 561 32.51 -3.52 -16.25
C GLY A 561 32.16 -4.11 -14.89
N GLY A 562 31.54 -5.30 -14.90
CA GLY A 562 31.10 -6.02 -13.70
C GLY A 562 31.63 -7.45 -13.63
N LEU A 563 31.89 -7.92 -12.42
CA LEU A 563 32.29 -9.29 -12.12
C LEU A 563 31.31 -9.89 -11.11
N ASN A 564 30.66 -11.01 -11.45
CA ASN A 564 29.91 -11.80 -10.49
C ASN A 564 30.61 -13.15 -10.36
N VAL A 565 31.18 -13.44 -9.19
CA VAL A 565 31.94 -14.67 -8.94
C VAL A 565 31.23 -15.48 -7.87
N ASN A 566 30.65 -16.60 -8.28
CA ASN A 566 29.96 -17.55 -7.43
C ASN A 566 30.77 -18.85 -7.28
N GLY A 567 31.22 -19.13 -6.07
CA GLY A 567 31.92 -20.35 -5.72
C GLY A 567 33.01 -20.09 -4.67
N SER A 568 33.76 -21.12 -4.30
CA SER A 568 34.68 -21.02 -3.17
C SER A 568 36.14 -20.93 -3.59
N GLY A 569 36.96 -20.26 -2.78
CA GLY A 569 38.41 -20.19 -2.94
C GLY A 569 38.88 -19.44 -4.20
N ASN A 570 38.05 -18.56 -4.74
CA ASN A 570 38.41 -17.76 -5.90
C ASN A 570 39.28 -16.56 -5.51
N VAL A 571 40.23 -16.18 -6.37
CA VAL A 571 41.11 -15.04 -6.18
C VAL A 571 40.87 -14.01 -7.28
N ILE A 572 40.44 -12.80 -6.93
CA ILE A 572 40.14 -11.71 -7.87
C ILE A 572 41.13 -10.57 -7.64
N THR A 573 41.85 -10.16 -8.69
CA THR A 573 42.83 -9.07 -8.65
C THR A 573 42.50 -8.01 -9.70
N GLY A 574 42.11 -6.82 -9.25
CA GLY A 574 41.82 -5.65 -10.07
C GLY A 574 42.40 -4.37 -9.48
N THR A 575 43.67 -4.39 -9.06
CA THR A 575 44.30 -3.26 -8.35
C THR A 575 44.39 -1.97 -9.17
N SER A 576 44.39 -2.06 -10.50
CA SER A 576 44.43 -0.93 -11.44
C SER A 576 43.05 -0.51 -11.96
N THR A 577 41.97 -1.09 -11.44
CA THR A 577 40.61 -0.78 -11.90
C THR A 577 40.05 0.44 -11.18
N ASN A 578 39.30 1.26 -11.91
CA ASN A 578 38.56 2.38 -11.37
C ASN A 578 37.07 2.13 -11.66
N GLY A 579 36.23 2.12 -10.62
CA GLY A 579 34.78 1.93 -10.80
C GLY A 579 34.29 0.49 -10.88
N MET A 580 35.17 -0.50 -10.76
CA MET A 580 34.82 -1.94 -10.90
C MET A 580 33.77 -2.36 -9.86
N GLN A 581 32.72 -3.03 -10.33
CA GLN A 581 31.67 -3.61 -9.49
C GLN A 581 31.88 -5.13 -9.37
N VAL A 582 31.87 -5.65 -8.14
CA VAL A 582 32.08 -7.08 -7.88
C VAL A 582 31.00 -7.65 -6.96
N GLY A 583 30.27 -8.64 -7.45
CA GLY A 583 29.45 -9.53 -6.63
C GLY A 583 30.24 -10.80 -6.27
N LEU A 584 30.31 -11.14 -4.98
CA LEU A 584 30.95 -12.34 -4.47
C LEU A 584 29.94 -13.21 -3.72
N SER A 585 29.96 -14.51 -4.00
CA SER A 585 29.26 -15.53 -3.21
C SER A 585 30.10 -16.80 -3.11
N GLY A 586 29.79 -17.64 -2.14
CA GLY A 586 30.59 -18.84 -1.83
C GLY A 586 31.45 -18.60 -0.60
N SER A 587 32.64 -19.22 -0.51
CA SER A 587 33.46 -19.13 0.71
C SER A 587 34.96 -19.11 0.47
N GLY A 588 35.68 -18.40 1.33
CA GLY A 588 37.14 -18.29 1.29
C GLY A 588 37.66 -17.58 0.05
N ASN A 589 36.87 -16.70 -0.56
CA ASN A 589 37.29 -15.90 -1.70
C ASN A 589 38.23 -14.76 -1.26
N VAL A 590 39.13 -14.36 -2.14
CA VAL A 590 40.06 -13.24 -1.93
C VAL A 590 39.88 -12.22 -3.04
N LEU A 591 39.50 -11.00 -2.70
CA LEU A 591 39.35 -9.89 -3.66
C LEU A 591 40.32 -8.76 -3.32
N THR A 592 41.02 -8.26 -4.34
CA THR A 592 41.71 -6.96 -4.28
C THR A 592 41.21 -6.06 -5.40
N ALA A 593 40.40 -5.06 -5.06
CA ALA A 593 39.86 -4.06 -5.97
C ALA A 593 40.64 -2.74 -5.93
N GLY A 594 40.56 -1.96 -7.01
CA GLY A 594 41.10 -0.61 -7.09
C GLY A 594 40.20 0.46 -6.46
N THR A 595 40.15 1.65 -7.05
CA THR A 595 39.49 2.85 -6.46
C THR A 595 38.09 3.07 -7.00
N ASN A 596 37.23 3.79 -6.26
CA ASN A 596 35.87 4.18 -6.63
C ASN A 596 34.97 2.99 -7.04
N GLY A 597 35.29 1.77 -6.61
CA GLY A 597 34.57 0.54 -6.95
C GLY A 597 33.46 0.21 -5.97
N GLY A 598 32.72 -0.85 -6.26
CA GLY A 598 31.70 -1.41 -5.36
C GLY A 598 31.89 -2.92 -5.20
N VAL A 599 31.73 -3.41 -3.96
CA VAL A 599 31.77 -4.84 -3.66
C VAL A 599 30.52 -5.22 -2.88
N THR A 600 29.84 -6.27 -3.33
CA THR A 600 28.76 -6.93 -2.60
C THR A 600 29.19 -8.35 -2.29
N ASP A 601 29.29 -8.69 -1.01
CA ASP A 601 29.69 -10.01 -0.55
C ASP A 601 28.54 -10.70 0.20
N THR A 602 28.04 -11.80 -0.35
CA THR A 602 27.04 -12.66 0.31
C THR A 602 27.63 -13.98 0.80
N GLY A 603 28.95 -14.13 0.74
CA GLY A 603 29.71 -15.36 1.00
C GLY A 603 30.10 -15.60 2.46
N ALA A 604 31.12 -16.42 2.69
CA ALA A 604 31.59 -16.75 4.03
C ALA A 604 33.11 -16.88 4.12
N GLY A 605 33.73 -16.17 5.07
CA GLY A 605 35.18 -16.23 5.30
C GLY A 605 36.00 -15.55 4.21
N ASP A 606 35.39 -14.60 3.50
CA ASP A 606 36.01 -13.91 2.36
C ASP A 606 36.96 -12.80 2.84
N THR A 607 38.06 -12.59 2.13
CA THR A 607 39.02 -11.50 2.40
C THR A 607 38.97 -10.49 1.27
N ILE A 608 38.48 -9.29 1.58
CA ILE A 608 38.24 -8.23 0.60
C ILE A 608 39.19 -7.07 0.88
N THR A 609 39.82 -6.54 -0.16
CA THR A 609 40.63 -5.33 -0.10
C THR A 609 40.11 -4.33 -1.13
N ILE A 610 39.83 -3.11 -0.69
CA ILE A 610 39.34 -2.01 -1.55
C ILE A 610 40.31 -0.82 -1.53
N GLY A 611 40.35 -0.05 -2.63
CA GLY A 611 41.02 1.23 -2.72
C GLY A 611 40.11 2.40 -2.33
N THR A 612 40.63 3.63 -2.36
CA THR A 612 39.91 4.86 -1.94
C THR A 612 38.54 5.06 -2.58
N ASN A 613 37.64 5.72 -1.84
CA ASN A 613 36.30 6.14 -2.27
C ASN A 613 35.42 4.98 -2.78
N SER A 614 35.68 3.77 -2.31
CA SER A 614 34.95 2.58 -2.70
C SER A 614 33.79 2.30 -1.75
N GLN A 615 32.89 1.41 -2.19
CA GLN A 615 31.77 0.94 -1.38
C GLN A 615 31.87 -0.57 -1.16
N ALA A 616 31.56 -1.03 0.05
CA ALA A 616 31.53 -2.46 0.36
C ALA A 616 30.28 -2.81 1.18
N GLY A 617 29.40 -3.64 0.62
CA GLY A 617 28.27 -4.25 1.31
C GLY A 617 28.59 -5.67 1.73
N LEU A 618 28.68 -5.91 3.04
CA LEU A 618 28.98 -7.21 3.63
C LEU A 618 27.67 -7.83 4.13
N PHE A 619 27.12 -8.78 3.36
CA PHE A 619 25.93 -9.57 3.70
C PHE A 619 26.30 -10.98 4.18
N GLY A 620 27.51 -11.44 3.83
CA GLY A 620 28.09 -12.71 4.20
C GLY A 620 28.60 -12.80 5.64
N SER A 621 29.14 -13.96 6.03
CA SER A 621 29.67 -14.20 7.38
C SER A 621 31.20 -14.24 7.42
N GLN A 622 31.81 -13.84 8.54
CA GLN A 622 33.26 -13.91 8.79
C GLN A 622 34.12 -13.20 7.74
N THR A 623 33.56 -12.20 7.04
CA THR A 623 34.28 -11.42 6.04
C THR A 623 35.33 -10.53 6.70
N THR A 624 36.54 -10.54 6.15
CA THR A 624 37.61 -9.59 6.51
C THR A 624 37.74 -8.54 5.42
N LEU A 625 37.36 -7.29 5.71
CA LEU A 625 37.49 -6.16 4.79
C LEU A 625 38.70 -5.30 5.14
N ASN A 626 39.52 -4.94 4.15
CA ASN A 626 40.69 -4.06 4.27
C ASN A 626 40.53 -2.83 3.38
N ALA A 627 40.12 -1.70 3.97
CA ALA A 627 40.05 -0.39 3.34
C ALA A 627 41.38 0.35 3.56
N LYS A 628 42.17 0.53 2.48
CA LYS A 628 43.60 0.91 2.62
C LYS A 628 43.88 2.41 2.72
N GLN A 629 42.99 3.27 2.23
CA GLN A 629 43.37 4.66 1.89
C GLN A 629 42.34 5.73 2.28
N GLY A 630 41.22 5.36 2.93
CA GLY A 630 40.23 6.30 3.44
C GLY A 630 39.19 6.76 2.40
N GLY A 631 38.09 7.35 2.88
CA GLY A 631 36.99 7.87 2.06
C GLY A 631 35.97 6.81 1.62
N ASP A 632 36.07 5.60 2.13
CA ASP A 632 35.23 4.46 1.76
C ASP A 632 33.90 4.46 2.54
N LEU A 633 32.87 3.85 1.95
CA LEU A 633 31.57 3.63 2.58
C LEU A 633 31.31 2.14 2.74
N ILE A 634 31.19 1.69 3.99
CA ILE A 634 31.14 0.28 4.35
C ILE A 634 29.81 -0.01 5.03
N TYR A 635 29.09 -1.01 4.53
CA TYR A 635 27.86 -1.52 5.10
C TYR A 635 28.10 -2.91 5.67
N VAL A 636 27.83 -3.09 6.96
CA VAL A 636 27.80 -4.39 7.63
C VAL A 636 26.34 -4.76 7.86
N GLU A 637 25.82 -5.61 7.00
CA GLU A 637 24.39 -5.83 6.86
C GLU A 637 23.82 -6.76 7.91
N SER A 638 22.49 -6.79 8.04
CA SER A 638 21.77 -7.54 9.08
C SER A 638 22.06 -9.06 9.10
N THR A 639 22.59 -9.61 8.01
CA THR A 639 22.94 -11.02 7.87
C THR A 639 24.41 -11.30 8.15
N SER A 640 25.24 -10.26 8.33
CA SER A 640 26.68 -10.41 8.45
C SER A 640 27.14 -10.74 9.86
N SER A 641 27.47 -12.01 10.09
CA SER A 641 27.97 -12.46 11.40
C SER A 641 29.50 -12.49 11.42
N GLY A 642 30.11 -11.79 12.39
CA GLY A 642 31.55 -11.88 12.65
C GLY A 642 32.45 -11.16 11.64
N ALA A 643 31.95 -10.12 10.99
CA ALA A 643 32.77 -9.30 10.09
C ALA A 643 33.92 -8.60 10.84
N THR A 644 35.09 -8.54 10.20
CA THR A 644 36.24 -7.75 10.66
C THR A 644 36.55 -6.70 9.61
N VAL A 645 36.42 -5.43 9.97
CA VAL A 645 36.67 -4.28 9.11
C VAL A 645 37.95 -3.58 9.56
N ASN A 646 38.97 -3.54 8.70
CA ASN A 646 40.19 -2.76 8.89
C ASN A 646 40.10 -1.50 8.02
N ALA A 647 39.75 -0.37 8.62
CA ALA A 647 39.40 0.87 7.92
C ALA A 647 39.87 2.11 8.69
N SER A 648 40.25 3.19 8.00
CA SER A 648 40.69 4.43 8.63
C SER A 648 40.32 5.65 7.79
N ASN A 649 39.66 6.61 8.43
CA ASN A 649 39.02 7.77 7.78
C ASN A 649 37.89 7.37 6.83
N ASP A 650 37.12 6.35 7.21
CA ASP A 650 36.03 5.78 6.43
C ASP A 650 34.68 5.94 7.16
N ARG A 651 33.59 5.79 6.41
CA ARG A 651 32.23 5.75 6.96
C ARG A 651 31.74 4.31 7.01
N VAL A 652 31.30 3.86 8.19
CA VAL A 652 30.79 2.50 8.41
C VAL A 652 29.36 2.57 8.92
N GLN A 653 28.46 1.79 8.37
CA GLN A 653 27.08 1.63 8.83
C GLN A 653 26.84 0.15 9.11
N ALA A 654 26.37 -0.19 10.31
CA ALA A 654 26.29 -1.57 10.76
C ALA A 654 24.97 -1.91 11.46
N TRP A 655 24.35 -2.99 10.99
CA TRP A 655 23.14 -3.59 11.56
C TRP A 655 23.40 -4.98 12.16
N GLN A 656 24.67 -5.38 12.25
CA GLN A 656 25.13 -6.57 12.95
C GLN A 656 26.39 -6.31 13.74
N SER A 657 26.65 -7.21 14.70
CA SER A 657 27.83 -7.13 15.54
C SER A 657 29.09 -7.42 14.74
N PHE A 658 30.09 -6.55 14.85
CA PHE A 658 31.32 -6.62 14.06
C PHE A 658 32.52 -6.03 14.79
N GLN A 659 33.71 -6.32 14.27
CA GLN A 659 34.95 -5.72 14.72
C GLN A 659 35.39 -4.62 13.75
N LEU A 660 35.70 -3.43 14.27
CA LEU A 660 36.32 -2.34 13.52
C LEU A 660 37.72 -2.04 14.07
N ASN A 661 38.71 -2.08 13.19
CA ASN A 661 40.09 -1.72 13.48
C ASN A 661 40.50 -0.49 12.66
N GLY A 662 40.95 0.56 13.34
CA GLY A 662 41.57 1.74 12.72
C GLY A 662 41.06 3.07 13.26
N ASN A 663 41.50 4.16 12.64
CA ASN A 663 41.41 5.50 13.23
C ASN A 663 40.54 6.43 12.39
N GLY A 664 39.91 7.42 13.03
CA GLY A 664 39.26 8.53 12.32
C GLY A 664 37.98 8.16 11.57
N ASN A 665 37.35 7.02 11.87
CA ASN A 665 36.14 6.57 11.18
C ASN A 665 34.88 7.21 11.75
N GLU A 666 33.86 7.35 10.90
CA GLU A 666 32.48 7.69 11.27
C GLU A 666 31.63 6.42 11.22
N VAL A 667 31.10 5.98 12.37
CA VAL A 667 30.47 4.67 12.50
C VAL A 667 29.02 4.82 12.97
N GLY A 668 28.06 4.28 12.25
CA GLY A 668 26.67 4.14 12.71
C GLY A 668 26.39 2.69 13.10
N VAL A 669 25.87 2.46 14.31
CA VAL A 669 25.47 1.13 14.79
C VAL A 669 24.02 1.14 15.24
N SER A 670 23.27 0.08 14.94
CA SER A 670 21.90 -0.12 15.42
C SER A 670 21.67 -1.58 15.77
N GLN A 671 21.19 -1.85 16.99
CA GLN A 671 20.92 -3.20 17.52
C GLN A 671 22.11 -4.16 17.40
N SER A 672 23.33 -3.64 17.57
CA SER A 672 24.57 -4.39 17.35
C SER A 672 25.66 -4.06 18.37
N THR A 673 26.59 -4.99 18.56
CA THR A 673 27.82 -4.77 19.33
C THR A 673 28.97 -4.40 18.39
N LEU A 674 29.53 -3.22 18.58
CA LEU A 674 30.75 -2.77 17.91
C LEU A 674 31.97 -3.04 18.79
N ASN A 675 32.84 -3.95 18.35
CA ASN A 675 34.16 -4.12 18.95
C ASN A 675 35.15 -3.17 18.26
N LEU A 676 35.39 -2.01 18.87
CA LEU A 676 36.20 -0.94 18.32
C LEU A 676 37.64 -1.00 18.84
N SER A 677 38.60 -1.07 17.92
CA SER A 677 40.01 -0.83 18.20
C SER A 677 40.56 0.29 17.34
N GLY A 678 41.19 1.28 17.97
CA GLY A 678 41.73 2.46 17.29
C GLY A 678 41.36 3.76 17.99
N ASN A 679 41.73 4.87 17.36
CA ASN A 679 41.71 6.21 17.94
C ASN A 679 40.87 7.17 17.12
N ASN A 680 40.33 8.20 17.78
CA ASN A 680 39.64 9.32 17.13
C ASN A 680 38.45 8.93 16.24
N ASN A 681 37.75 7.82 16.53
CA ASN A 681 36.53 7.45 15.81
C ASN A 681 35.31 8.15 16.41
N THR A 682 34.35 8.51 15.57
CA THR A 682 33.04 9.03 15.99
C THR A 682 31.99 7.97 15.74
N VAL A 683 31.20 7.61 16.76
CA VAL A 683 30.21 6.52 16.69
C VAL A 683 28.82 7.06 17.00
N GLY A 684 27.89 6.97 16.06
CA GLY A 684 26.46 7.13 16.29
C GLY A 684 25.86 5.81 16.79
N VAL A 685 25.25 5.85 17.98
CA VAL A 685 24.73 4.67 18.69
C VAL A 685 23.21 4.69 18.63
N GLY A 686 22.64 3.73 17.92
CA GLY A 686 21.22 3.45 17.92
C GLY A 686 20.79 2.61 19.12
N THR A 687 19.48 2.54 19.37
CA THR A 687 18.91 1.84 20.52
C THR A 687 19.32 0.37 20.60
N GLY A 688 19.62 -0.10 21.81
CA GLY A 688 20.03 -1.49 22.06
C GLY A 688 21.39 -1.87 21.48
N SER A 689 22.24 -0.89 21.15
CA SER A 689 23.60 -1.12 20.67
C SER A 689 24.61 -1.02 21.82
N GLU A 690 25.75 -1.67 21.65
CA GLU A 690 26.88 -1.63 22.58
C GLU A 690 28.16 -1.28 21.83
N ILE A 691 28.94 -0.32 22.35
CA ILE A 691 30.31 -0.10 21.90
C ILE A 691 31.24 -0.70 22.94
N VAL A 692 32.12 -1.61 22.51
CA VAL A 692 33.19 -2.18 23.32
C VAL A 692 34.52 -1.68 22.78
N THR A 693 35.31 -1.06 23.64
CA THR A 693 36.70 -0.67 23.35
C THR A 693 37.67 -1.47 24.22
N SER A 694 38.98 -1.35 23.99
CA SER A 694 39.99 -1.99 24.84
C SER A 694 40.02 -1.48 26.28
N ASN A 695 39.47 -0.29 26.56
CA ASN A 695 39.60 0.39 27.84
C ASN A 695 38.25 0.73 28.48
N GLY A 696 37.12 0.31 27.90
CA GLY A 696 35.78 0.61 28.41
C GLY A 696 34.67 0.26 27.42
N SER A 697 33.43 0.39 27.83
CA SER A 697 32.25 0.21 26.98
C SER A 697 31.23 1.33 27.16
N LEU A 698 30.31 1.44 26.21
CA LEU A 698 29.09 2.23 26.32
C LEU A 698 27.92 1.42 25.81
N THR A 699 26.87 1.31 26.64
CA THR A 699 25.65 0.57 26.34
C THR A 699 24.46 1.49 26.55
N ASP A 700 23.53 1.49 25.59
CA ASP A 700 22.19 2.03 25.80
C ASP A 700 21.29 0.93 26.38
N ALA A 701 21.01 1.00 27.68
CA ALA A 701 20.26 -0.04 28.39
C ALA A 701 18.76 0.06 28.06
N ALA A 702 18.06 -1.08 28.06
CA ALA A 702 16.64 -1.15 27.68
C ALA A 702 15.69 -0.31 28.57
N ASN A 703 16.17 0.13 29.74
CA ASN A 703 15.43 1.03 30.65
C ASN A 703 15.68 2.52 30.35
N GLY A 704 16.38 2.87 29.26
CA GLY A 704 16.71 4.24 28.88
C GLY A 704 17.89 4.86 29.65
N THR A 705 18.62 4.06 30.45
CA THR A 705 19.86 4.48 31.10
C THR A 705 21.04 4.30 30.14
N LEU A 706 21.93 5.28 30.10
CA LEU A 706 23.20 5.14 29.39
C LEU A 706 24.27 4.63 30.35
N VAL A 707 24.89 3.49 30.06
CA VAL A 707 25.87 2.84 30.95
C VAL A 707 27.26 2.87 30.30
N GLY A 708 28.17 3.62 30.89
CA GLY A 708 29.59 3.63 30.54
C GLY A 708 30.42 2.81 31.52
N THR A 709 31.33 1.96 31.03
CA THR A 709 32.23 1.18 31.88
C THR A 709 33.69 1.51 31.61
N GLY A 710 34.56 1.40 32.61
CA GLY A 710 36.02 1.57 32.44
C GLY A 710 36.43 3.05 32.31
N ASN A 711 37.37 3.36 31.41
CA ASN A 711 37.99 4.68 31.26
C ASN A 711 37.14 5.68 30.45
N VAL A 712 35.83 5.71 30.69
CA VAL A 712 34.95 6.75 30.15
C VAL A 712 35.21 8.07 30.88
N ASP A 713 35.43 9.16 30.14
CA ASP A 713 35.58 10.48 30.75
C ASP A 713 34.21 11.05 31.12
N VAL A 714 33.79 10.77 32.36
CA VAL A 714 32.51 11.22 32.92
C VAL A 714 32.37 12.75 32.91
N SER A 715 33.48 13.49 32.99
CA SER A 715 33.47 14.96 32.98
C SER A 715 33.18 15.56 31.60
N ALA A 716 33.31 14.75 30.54
CA ALA A 716 33.07 15.15 29.17
C ALA A 716 31.72 14.64 28.62
N VAL A 717 30.90 13.98 29.46
CA VAL A 717 29.55 13.56 29.09
C VAL A 717 28.64 14.79 29.03
N SER A 718 27.93 14.97 27.92
CA SER A 718 27.06 16.12 27.70
C SER A 718 25.81 15.75 26.92
N LEU A 719 24.74 16.57 27.06
CA LEU A 719 23.51 16.47 26.29
C LEU A 719 23.20 17.85 25.69
N SER A 720 23.01 17.89 24.37
CA SER A 720 22.72 19.13 23.63
C SER A 720 21.79 18.84 22.47
N GLY A 721 20.62 19.49 22.43
CA GLY A 721 19.64 19.35 21.35
C GLY A 721 19.15 17.91 21.19
N GLY A 722 18.96 17.19 22.31
CA GLY A 722 18.58 15.78 22.32
C GLY A 722 19.68 14.79 21.90
N VAL A 723 20.94 15.23 21.76
CA VAL A 723 22.08 14.35 21.44
C VAL A 723 23.02 14.23 22.64
N ALA A 724 23.13 13.04 23.22
CA ALA A 724 24.12 12.74 24.25
C ALA A 724 25.47 12.43 23.61
N THR A 725 26.55 13.00 24.14
CA THR A 725 27.93 12.77 23.69
C THR A 725 28.77 12.21 24.82
N VAL A 726 29.49 11.11 24.57
CA VAL A 726 30.31 10.38 25.55
C VAL A 726 31.72 10.13 24.99
N GLN A 727 32.75 10.39 25.78
CA GLN A 727 34.14 10.14 25.42
C GLN A 727 34.61 8.76 25.92
N LEU A 728 34.95 7.84 25.02
CA LEU A 728 35.30 6.44 25.31
C LEU A 728 36.81 6.18 25.43
N GLY A 729 37.61 7.24 25.55
CA GLY A 729 39.07 7.17 25.58
C GLY A 729 39.71 7.07 24.19
N ASN A 730 41.02 7.32 24.12
CA ASN A 730 41.80 7.38 22.85
C ASN A 730 41.21 8.34 21.80
N GLY A 731 40.48 9.37 22.24
CA GLY A 731 39.79 10.34 21.40
C GLY A 731 38.54 9.79 20.69
N ASN A 732 38.10 8.57 21.00
CA ASN A 732 36.85 8.03 20.46
C ASN A 732 35.64 8.69 21.12
N VAL A 733 34.69 9.12 20.30
CA VAL A 733 33.48 9.82 20.71
C VAL A 733 32.28 8.97 20.32
N ALA A 734 31.36 8.75 21.25
CA ALA A 734 30.06 8.16 20.98
C ALA A 734 28.95 9.20 21.11
N THR A 735 27.97 9.14 20.22
CA THR A 735 26.82 10.04 20.18
C THR A 735 25.53 9.23 20.13
N ILE A 736 24.54 9.60 20.93
CA ILE A 736 23.22 8.95 20.98
C ILE A 736 22.17 10.02 20.76
N GLY A 737 21.32 9.85 19.75
CA GLY A 737 20.23 10.78 19.45
C GLY A 737 18.95 10.47 20.22
N ASN A 738 18.04 11.45 20.26
CA ASN A 738 16.73 11.35 20.93
C ASN A 738 16.82 11.07 22.45
N VAL A 739 17.89 11.54 23.11
CA VAL A 739 18.05 11.43 24.56
C VAL A 739 17.29 12.57 25.24
N ALA A 740 16.40 12.23 26.17
CA ALA A 740 15.63 13.22 26.91
C ALA A 740 16.47 13.87 28.03
N ALA A 741 16.17 15.13 28.35
CA ALA A 741 16.67 15.72 29.59
C ALA A 741 16.10 14.94 30.79
N GLY A 742 16.94 14.69 31.79
CA GLY A 742 16.61 13.82 32.92
C GLY A 742 17.07 12.36 32.74
N THR A 743 17.55 11.96 31.55
CA THR A 743 18.14 10.63 31.37
C THR A 743 19.36 10.43 32.27
N THR A 744 19.43 9.28 32.94
CA THR A 744 20.57 8.93 33.81
C THR A 744 21.71 8.32 33.00
N PHE A 745 22.92 8.79 33.25
CA PHE A 745 24.18 8.19 32.84
C PHE A 745 24.84 7.50 34.04
N GLU A 746 25.03 6.18 33.96
CA GLU A 746 25.77 5.38 34.94
C GLU A 746 27.22 5.20 34.47
N HIS A 747 28.19 5.61 35.28
CA HIS A 747 29.59 5.24 35.09
C HIS A 747 29.98 4.15 36.08
N VAL A 748 30.34 2.97 35.56
CA VAL A 748 30.87 1.85 36.34
C VAL A 748 32.40 1.84 36.21
N ASP A 749 33.09 2.11 37.31
CA ASP A 749 34.55 2.12 37.32
C ASP A 749 35.16 0.71 37.26
N ALA A 750 36.49 0.64 37.15
CA ALA A 750 37.22 -0.63 37.08
C ALA A 750 37.11 -1.51 38.36
N SER A 751 36.60 -0.96 39.47
CA SER A 751 36.33 -1.70 40.71
C SER A 751 34.90 -2.27 40.76
N GLY A 752 34.07 -1.94 39.77
CA GLY A 752 32.68 -2.35 39.67
C GLY A 752 31.71 -1.43 40.44
N ASN A 753 32.16 -0.25 40.87
CA ASN A 753 31.32 0.71 41.57
C ASN A 753 30.65 1.67 40.57
N GLY A 754 29.34 1.87 40.71
CA GLY A 754 28.55 2.75 39.86
C GLY A 754 28.46 4.17 40.42
N THR A 755 28.59 5.17 39.55
CA THR A 755 28.30 6.58 39.82
C THR A 755 27.27 7.09 38.83
N TRP A 756 26.30 7.87 39.29
CA TRP A 756 25.14 8.28 38.49
C TRP A 756 25.17 9.78 38.25
N THR A 757 25.00 10.17 36.99
CA THR A 757 24.87 11.57 36.57
C THR A 757 23.56 11.72 35.81
N VAL A 758 22.72 12.67 36.21
CA VAL A 758 21.51 13.01 35.44
C VAL A 758 21.90 14.00 34.34
N LEU A 759 21.63 13.65 33.08
CA LEU A 759 21.95 14.47 31.93
C LEU A 759 20.92 15.59 31.78
N GLN A 760 21.40 16.82 31.58
CA GLN A 760 20.56 17.98 31.27
C GLN A 760 20.85 18.46 29.86
N ASP A 761 19.80 18.74 29.09
CA ASP A 761 19.95 19.26 27.73
C ASP A 761 20.25 20.75 27.75
N SER A 762 21.49 21.10 27.38
CA SER A 762 21.96 22.49 27.25
C SER A 762 21.25 23.31 26.16
N GLY A 763 20.49 22.66 25.27
CA GLY A 763 19.67 23.29 24.23
C GLY A 763 18.24 23.62 24.63
N LEU A 764 17.78 23.23 25.84
CA LEU A 764 16.47 23.62 26.35
C LEU A 764 16.45 25.13 26.67
N SER A 765 15.51 25.87 26.08
CA SER A 765 15.21 27.25 26.50
C SER A 765 14.71 27.23 27.95
N SER A 766 15.02 28.28 28.70
CA SER A 766 14.79 28.49 30.15
C SER A 766 13.32 28.48 30.65
N SER A 767 12.42 27.73 30.01
CA SER A 767 10.98 27.70 30.28
C SER A 767 10.46 26.29 30.62
N VAL A 768 11.34 25.34 30.92
CA VAL A 768 10.98 23.98 31.35
C VAL A 768 11.57 23.74 32.75
N SER A 769 10.72 23.65 33.77
CA SER A 769 11.14 23.20 35.11
C SER A 769 11.51 21.71 35.06
N ALA A 770 12.67 21.34 35.61
CA ALA A 770 13.15 19.96 35.66
C ALA A 770 12.88 19.35 37.05
N THR A 771 12.33 18.13 37.10
CA THR A 771 12.18 17.36 38.36
C THR A 771 13.35 16.38 38.51
N PHE A 772 13.97 16.36 39.68
CA PHE A 772 15.07 15.46 40.05
C PHE A 772 14.64 14.54 41.20
N ASP A 773 14.50 13.25 40.94
CA ASP A 773 14.10 12.30 41.99
C ASP A 773 15.31 11.88 42.85
N PHE A 774 15.16 11.92 44.19
CA PHE A 774 16.20 11.46 45.11
C PHE A 774 15.62 10.58 46.23
N GLY A 775 16.31 9.48 46.57
CA GLY A 775 15.78 8.46 47.46
C GLY A 775 16.85 7.64 48.18
N THR A 776 16.42 6.85 49.18
CA THR A 776 17.29 5.89 49.88
C THR A 776 17.79 4.81 48.92
N GLY A 777 19.08 4.49 48.96
CA GLY A 777 19.73 3.57 48.01
C GLY A 777 20.21 4.23 46.71
N GLY A 778 20.00 5.55 46.56
CA GLY A 778 20.45 6.34 45.42
C GLY A 778 21.95 6.65 45.42
N GLY A 779 22.69 6.35 46.49
CA GLY A 779 24.11 6.60 46.60
C GLY A 779 24.46 8.10 46.67
N GLN A 780 25.63 8.46 46.16
CA GLN A 780 26.06 9.86 46.05
C GLN A 780 25.69 10.39 44.67
N GLN A 781 24.71 11.29 44.61
CA GLN A 781 24.20 11.89 43.39
C GLN A 781 24.67 13.33 43.24
N THR A 782 24.81 13.80 42.00
CA THR A 782 25.20 15.18 41.69
C THR A 782 24.27 15.78 40.63
N ILE A 783 23.69 16.93 40.93
CA ILE A 783 22.99 17.81 39.99
C ILE A 783 23.97 18.91 39.59
N ASN A 784 24.28 19.02 38.31
CA ASN A 784 25.22 20.01 37.78
C ASN A 784 24.62 21.43 37.74
N ALA A 785 25.49 22.44 37.83
CA ALA A 785 25.11 23.85 37.73
C ALA A 785 24.71 24.23 36.30
N VAL A 786 23.78 25.18 36.15
CA VAL A 786 23.34 25.73 34.85
C VAL A 786 24.03 27.06 34.60
N THR A 787 24.47 27.29 33.36
CA THR A 787 24.99 28.60 32.95
C THR A 787 23.87 29.43 32.32
N GLY A 788 23.60 30.64 32.85
CA GLY A 788 22.65 31.59 32.27
C GLY A 788 21.23 31.61 32.85
N ALA A 789 20.99 31.05 34.04
CA ALA A 789 19.68 31.07 34.70
C ALA A 789 19.33 32.48 35.22
N THR A 790 18.77 33.35 34.38
CA THR A 790 18.17 34.62 34.82
C THR A 790 16.66 34.48 34.94
N GLY A 791 16.17 34.19 36.15
CA GLY A 791 14.79 34.45 36.58
C GLY A 791 13.72 33.40 36.25
N SER A 792 13.08 32.92 37.33
CA SER A 792 11.68 32.51 37.45
C SER A 792 11.18 31.18 36.88
N GLU A 793 11.99 30.12 36.91
CA GLU A 793 11.52 28.76 37.29
C GLU A 793 12.71 27.80 37.38
N ALA A 794 13.03 27.39 38.59
CA ALA A 794 14.10 26.46 38.89
C ALA A 794 13.58 25.04 39.01
N GLY A 795 14.42 24.05 38.75
CA GLY A 795 14.05 22.66 38.97
C GLY A 795 13.67 22.34 40.42
N VAL A 796 12.94 21.24 40.57
CA VAL A 796 12.47 20.70 41.84
C VAL A 796 13.20 19.39 42.12
N VAL A 797 13.67 19.18 43.34
CA VAL A 797 14.09 17.86 43.81
C VAL A 797 12.91 17.20 44.52
N ASP A 798 12.40 16.10 43.97
CA ASP A 798 11.31 15.32 44.57
C ASP A 798 11.92 14.15 45.37
N PHE A 799 11.68 14.13 46.68
CA PHE A 799 12.13 13.04 47.53
C PHE A 799 11.16 11.86 47.46
N ALA A 800 11.74 10.66 47.28
CA ALA A 800 11.00 9.43 47.13
C ALA A 800 10.05 9.14 48.33
N PRO A 801 8.95 8.38 48.13
CA PRO A 801 8.01 8.04 49.19
C PRO A 801 8.68 7.41 50.42
N GLY A 802 8.35 7.93 51.61
CA GLY A 802 8.92 7.47 52.88
C GLY A 802 10.12 8.27 53.38
N ILE A 803 10.54 9.32 52.64
CA ILE A 803 11.46 10.34 53.12
C ILE A 803 10.64 11.56 53.55
N THR A 804 10.74 11.95 54.82
CA THR A 804 10.09 13.14 55.36
C THR A 804 11.09 14.27 55.60
N ASP A 805 10.57 15.49 55.77
CA ASP A 805 11.31 16.68 56.19
C ASP A 805 12.26 16.44 57.38
N ASN A 806 11.83 15.60 58.33
CA ASN A 806 12.57 15.23 59.53
C ASN A 806 13.63 14.12 59.30
N GLN A 807 13.96 13.80 58.04
CA GLN A 807 15.00 12.85 57.65
C GLN A 807 16.06 13.47 56.74
N LEU A 808 15.98 14.77 56.45
CA LEU A 808 16.84 15.46 55.49
C LEU A 808 17.79 16.42 56.19
N TRP A 809 19.08 16.29 55.94
CA TRP A 809 20.11 17.17 56.48
C TRP A 809 20.74 18.03 55.37
N PHE A 810 20.62 19.35 55.49
CA PHE A 810 21.09 20.33 54.52
C PHE A 810 22.39 20.97 55.00
N GLU A 811 23.43 20.89 54.16
CA GLU A 811 24.76 21.43 54.45
C GLU A 811 25.31 22.21 53.26
N GLN A 812 25.93 23.36 53.54
CA GLN A 812 26.69 24.10 52.53
C GLN A 812 28.12 23.58 52.43
N VAL A 813 28.51 23.11 51.24
CA VAL A 813 29.87 22.66 50.94
C VAL A 813 30.46 23.54 49.84
N GLY A 814 31.29 24.51 50.22
CA GLY A 814 31.78 25.53 49.30
C GLY A 814 30.63 26.36 48.72
N ASN A 815 30.48 26.35 47.39
CA ASN A 815 29.38 27.01 46.67
C ASN A 815 28.21 26.07 46.36
N ASN A 816 28.25 24.82 46.83
CA ASN A 816 27.26 23.79 46.55
C ASN A 816 26.37 23.56 47.79
N LEU A 817 25.17 23.04 47.56
CA LEU A 817 24.29 22.51 48.61
C LEU A 817 24.38 20.99 48.59
N GLN A 818 24.68 20.38 49.74
CA GLN A 818 24.59 18.94 49.94
C GLN A 818 23.37 18.63 50.81
N VAL A 819 22.61 17.60 50.42
CA VAL A 819 21.46 17.08 51.18
C VAL A 819 21.71 15.60 51.48
N ASP A 820 21.84 15.26 52.76
CA ASP A 820 22.01 13.88 53.23
C ASP A 820 20.69 13.32 53.75
N ILE A 821 20.45 12.03 53.53
CA ILE A 821 19.38 11.30 54.23
C ILE A 821 19.93 10.79 55.56
N ILE A 822 19.34 11.25 56.66
CA ILE A 822 19.80 10.92 58.02
C ILE A 822 19.75 9.40 58.24
N GLY A 823 20.88 8.85 58.69
CA GLY A 823 21.05 7.44 58.97
C GLY A 823 21.44 6.58 57.77
N THR A 824 21.64 7.17 56.58
CA THR A 824 22.16 6.47 55.38
C THR A 824 23.44 7.13 54.86
N ARG A 825 24.04 6.55 53.81
CA ARG A 825 25.18 7.16 53.10
C ARG A 825 24.75 7.82 51.79
N ASP A 826 23.45 7.98 51.59
CA ASP A 826 22.89 8.60 50.39
C ASP A 826 22.98 10.11 50.54
N SER A 827 23.53 10.78 49.53
CA SER A 827 23.65 12.23 49.51
C SER A 827 23.39 12.79 48.11
N LEU A 828 22.77 13.96 48.05
CA LEU A 828 22.54 14.72 46.83
C LEU A 828 23.34 16.01 46.88
N THR A 829 24.23 16.23 45.91
CA THR A 829 24.95 17.49 45.75
C THR A 829 24.33 18.32 44.63
N VAL A 830 23.83 19.52 44.94
CA VAL A 830 23.39 20.51 43.95
C VAL A 830 24.53 21.52 43.73
N ASN A 831 25.18 21.43 42.58
CA ASN A 831 26.29 22.29 42.23
C ASN A 831 25.82 23.72 41.96
N GLY A 832 26.60 24.70 42.44
CA GLY A 832 26.36 26.13 42.18
C GLY A 832 25.17 26.74 42.92
N TRP A 833 24.63 26.05 43.94
CA TRP A 833 23.51 26.53 44.76
C TRP A 833 23.70 27.96 45.29
N PHE A 834 24.90 28.27 45.78
CA PHE A 834 25.24 29.57 46.37
C PHE A 834 25.97 30.51 45.39
N ALA A 835 25.99 30.19 44.09
CA ALA A 835 26.72 30.93 43.05
C ALA A 835 25.80 31.45 41.92
N ASP A 836 24.50 31.58 42.18
CA ASP A 836 23.45 32.00 41.22
C ASP A 836 23.36 31.12 39.95
N ALA A 837 23.70 29.84 40.08
CA ALA A 837 23.80 28.88 38.96
C ALA A 837 23.16 27.51 39.26
N ALA A 838 22.30 27.41 40.27
CA ALA A 838 21.69 26.14 40.69
C ALA A 838 20.62 25.65 39.69
N ALA A 839 20.68 24.38 39.29
CA ALA A 839 19.66 23.75 38.44
C ALA A 839 18.35 23.45 39.16
N ALA A 840 18.41 23.20 40.47
CA ALA A 840 17.25 23.04 41.33
C ALA A 840 17.23 24.14 42.40
N GLN A 841 16.05 24.66 42.75
CA GLN A 841 15.88 25.65 43.83
C GLN A 841 14.71 25.32 44.76
N GLN A 842 14.03 24.19 44.55
CA GLN A 842 12.90 23.72 45.35
C GLN A 842 13.10 22.25 45.71
N PHE A 843 12.60 21.86 46.88
CA PHE A 843 12.60 20.49 47.37
C PHE A 843 11.19 20.10 47.80
N HIS A 844 10.68 18.95 47.34
CA HIS A 844 9.40 18.41 47.79
C HIS A 844 9.55 17.05 48.43
N THR A 845 8.69 16.76 49.39
CA THR A 845 8.48 15.42 49.94
C THR A 845 7.16 14.84 49.43
N ALA A 846 7.04 13.51 49.45
CA ALA A 846 5.89 12.80 48.89
C ALA A 846 4.53 13.10 49.57
N ASP A 847 4.55 13.67 50.78
CA ASP A 847 3.36 14.14 51.50
C ASP A 847 2.92 15.56 51.10
N GLY A 848 3.63 16.19 50.14
CA GLY A 848 3.30 17.49 49.57
C GLY A 848 3.88 18.68 50.34
N LEU A 849 4.85 18.47 51.23
CA LEU A 849 5.62 19.58 51.80
C LEU A 849 6.67 20.07 50.80
N MET A 850 6.89 21.37 50.79
CA MET A 850 7.81 22.09 49.94
C MET A 850 8.75 22.96 50.77
N ALA A 851 10.04 22.98 50.39
CA ALA A 851 11.03 23.91 50.89
C ALA A 851 11.69 24.62 49.70
N ASP A 852 11.59 25.96 49.68
CA ASP A 852 12.10 26.80 48.59
C ASP A 852 13.05 27.90 49.11
N SER A 853 12.57 29.13 49.17
CA SER A 853 13.21 30.30 49.76
C SER A 853 13.70 30.11 51.20
N GLN A 854 13.17 29.12 51.94
CA GLN A 854 13.58 28.82 53.32
C GLN A 854 14.72 27.77 53.41
N VAL A 855 15.24 27.21 52.31
CA VAL A 855 16.37 26.26 52.34
C VAL A 855 17.60 26.87 53.02
N ASN A 856 17.88 28.15 52.81
CA ASN A 856 18.97 28.85 53.50
C ASN A 856 18.79 28.89 55.03
N GLN A 857 17.54 28.92 55.51
CA GLN A 857 17.23 28.85 56.94
C GLN A 857 17.52 27.45 57.50
N LEU A 858 17.19 26.39 56.75
CA LEU A 858 17.54 25.01 57.12
C LEU A 858 19.06 24.84 57.22
N VAL A 859 19.79 25.26 56.18
CA VAL A 859 21.26 25.22 56.16
C VAL A 859 21.85 25.97 57.36
N ALA A 860 21.35 27.17 57.68
CA ALA A 860 21.86 27.97 58.80
C ALA A 860 21.57 27.33 60.17
N ALA A 861 20.37 26.76 60.37
CA ALA A 861 19.99 26.09 61.61
C ALA A 861 20.78 24.79 61.82
N MET A 862 20.94 23.99 60.77
CA MET A 862 21.70 22.74 60.76
C MET A 862 23.19 22.98 60.95
N ALA A 863 23.76 24.00 60.29
CA ALA A 863 25.15 24.41 60.53
C ALA A 863 25.37 24.89 61.97
N SER A 864 24.45 25.67 62.54
CA SER A 864 24.50 26.11 63.93
C SER A 864 24.47 24.92 64.89
N TYR A 865 23.58 23.95 64.65
CA TYR A 865 23.50 22.72 65.44
C TYR A 865 24.79 21.89 65.34
N SER A 866 25.30 21.62 64.14
CA SER A 866 26.56 20.88 63.94
C SER A 866 27.74 21.59 64.60
N SER A 867 27.79 22.92 64.57
CA SER A 867 28.85 23.68 65.24
C SER A 867 28.80 23.55 66.77
N ALA A 868 27.59 23.50 67.36
CA ALA A 868 27.38 23.29 68.78
C ALA A 868 27.54 21.82 69.20
N ASN A 869 27.46 20.88 68.24
CA ASN A 869 27.53 19.44 68.46
C ASN A 869 28.54 18.77 67.51
N PRO A 870 29.86 18.94 67.71
CA PRO A 870 30.89 18.46 66.76
C PRO A 870 30.94 16.94 66.55
N GLY A 871 30.28 16.16 67.40
CA GLY A 871 30.18 14.70 67.28
C GLY A 871 28.97 14.20 66.48
N PHE A 872 28.12 15.10 66.00
CA PHE A 872 26.98 14.75 65.16
C PHE A 872 27.44 14.43 63.73
N ASN A 873 26.97 13.32 63.18
CA ASN A 873 27.20 12.94 61.78
C ASN A 873 25.88 12.43 61.19
N PRO A 874 25.29 13.14 60.20
CA PRO A 874 23.99 12.78 59.65
C PRO A 874 23.99 11.37 59.05
N ALA A 875 25.10 10.91 58.47
CA ALA A 875 25.18 9.59 57.84
C ALA A 875 25.14 8.39 58.82
N THR A 876 25.27 8.66 60.13
CA THR A 876 25.28 7.62 61.18
C THR A 876 24.29 7.88 62.31
N ALA A 877 23.55 8.99 62.24
CA ALA A 877 22.55 9.33 63.23
C ALA A 877 21.31 8.43 63.09
N THR A 878 20.62 8.17 64.20
CA THR A 878 19.42 7.32 64.22
C THR A 878 18.12 8.11 64.01
N GLY A 879 18.21 9.41 63.72
CA GLY A 879 17.10 10.32 63.49
C GLY A 879 17.49 11.79 63.67
N MET A 880 16.62 12.71 63.26
CA MET A 880 16.84 14.15 63.43
C MET A 880 16.96 14.54 64.92
N PRO A 881 17.90 15.42 65.28
CA PRO A 881 18.03 15.88 66.66
C PRO A 881 16.79 16.59 67.20
N SER A 882 16.47 16.37 68.48
CA SER A 882 15.30 16.94 69.16
C SER A 882 15.53 18.34 69.75
N ASP A 883 16.59 19.05 69.32
CA ASP A 883 16.85 20.43 69.75
C ASP A 883 15.70 21.34 69.33
N SER A 884 15.14 22.09 70.29
CA SER A 884 13.93 22.88 70.04
C SER A 884 14.13 24.00 69.03
N THR A 885 15.35 24.53 68.90
CA THR A 885 15.67 25.61 67.96
C THR A 885 15.77 25.05 66.54
N LEU A 886 16.44 23.90 66.38
CA LEU A 886 16.53 23.19 65.11
C LEU A 886 15.15 22.70 64.64
N GLN A 887 14.38 22.07 65.54
CA GLN A 887 13.03 21.58 65.24
C GLN A 887 12.06 22.72 64.87
N GLY A 888 12.17 23.87 65.54
CA GLY A 888 11.41 25.06 65.17
C GLY A 888 11.77 25.60 63.79
N ALA A 889 13.05 25.55 63.40
CA ALA A 889 13.50 25.98 62.07
C ALA A 889 12.99 25.03 60.97
N ILE A 890 13.06 23.71 61.19
CA ILE A 890 12.53 22.69 60.25
C ILE A 890 11.04 22.92 60.02
N ALA A 891 10.25 22.97 61.09
CA ALA A 891 8.79 23.16 60.99
C ALA A 891 8.38 24.48 60.31
N SER A 892 9.23 25.51 60.35
CA SER A 892 8.97 26.79 59.70
C SER A 892 9.42 26.87 58.23
N ALA A 893 10.32 25.99 57.82
CA ALA A 893 10.89 26.01 56.46
C ALA A 893 10.04 25.23 55.47
N TRP A 894 9.37 24.17 55.92
CA TRP A 894 8.50 23.32 55.11
C TRP A 894 7.06 23.81 55.14
N HIS A 895 6.40 23.87 53.96
CA HIS A 895 5.03 24.36 53.81
C HIS A 895 4.27 23.61 52.70
N HIS A 896 2.93 23.70 52.70
CA HIS A 896 2.06 23.18 51.64
C HIS A 896 1.65 24.27 50.66
#